data_AF-A0A8W8IPT3-F1
#
_entry.id   AF-A0A8W8IPT3-F1
#
_cell.length_a   1.000
_cell.length_b   1.000
_cell.length_c   1.000
_cell.angle_alpha   90.00
_cell.angle_beta   90.00
_cell.angle_gamma   90.00
#
_symmetry.space_group_name_H-M   'P 1'
#
loop_
_entity.id
_entity.type
_entity.pdbx_description
1 polymer ?
#
loop_
_entity_poly.entity_id
_entity_poly.type
_entity_poly.pdbx_seq_one_letter_code
_entity_poly.pdbx_strand_id
1 'polypeptide(L)'
;MQAVFAKWENRGPRDGGGDSGLEGENQIKWDQVGQLADKITQDGRAKWRERYGDSVRPMAHRRAKQRSKRPAAIPMEEMTSNVIAEFKSKPMITPESLMVTRPYMGKGCSCMPVSQVDFSTQEAVKLGFRNVLDLEIRGRNWKEKYFANIVYAVRKRTNHVYPDVSPSVLHHPRVCEAITQEDAESKADTKSKSVSAEKRAQRIVEVMKSTMTGRLTGFVAWILTKIFPNLLRAILVHKGQIDVIKRASERGLPMIYLPLHRSHLDYVLMTFIFWHYKIKTPYVAAGINLNIPVFGPIMKSLGGFFIRRKLDKKNGKKDMVYRSILHIYIEELLRNGQSMEFFLEGGRSRSGKSLSPKAGLLSVIKETLCSGHVEDVYIVPIGINYEKLMDGNFSTEQLGLPKKPETFIGAIKALLKVCRTQYGCVRVDFCQPFSLKEYLQNTQSSQSSVQGSEPNSDGELSPDSDPSTPPVIWRHGSMSSLYGTDVGEENRQLVKSLAEHITYTGTQSTALMSTNLLAFLLLKKYRQGVEKSQLAEDMDWLISELKVRQRDVGFTGEPEEVIHYASLLLGKNLVTRTTESSPPAVIYKPNKELAAIVELSYYSNAVLSPFVLESVISCAVISCCDVSLDNTPGHVTCSATREEILATAVEICQLLQYEFIFVSPCKQLEEVLAEELDQMICMEIIQVKETLCEDQYSTYEKGWAQRLSANMEWRDEEDEDDLVFQQTCQVNMDRLDCVEKLRFFHQVLAPFLESYYVTACQIHRGLHSQLLESDFLHNIHIEAKKRVYENLASSEESVVLDSLKNALKSFSDLKIIDIYCVGNLRMVELHDHFEVKEKLIKYIELLEVLKG
;
A
#
# COMPACT_ATOMS: atom_id res chain seq x y z
N MET A 1 -34.14 24.20 15.77
CA MET A 1 -32.92 24.47 14.98
C MET A 1 -32.68 23.43 13.88
N GLN A 2 -32.76 22.11 14.16
CA GLN A 2 -32.62 21.07 13.12
C GLN A 2 -33.71 21.07 12.02
N ALA A 3 -34.96 21.42 12.34
CA ALA A 3 -36.03 21.54 11.34
C ALA A 3 -35.90 22.78 10.41
N VAL A 4 -35.09 23.77 10.79
CA VAL A 4 -34.82 24.97 9.98
C VAL A 4 -33.66 24.71 9.01
N PHE A 5 -32.70 23.86 9.38
CA PHE A 5 -31.64 23.37 8.50
C PHE A 5 -32.18 22.46 7.39
N ALA A 6 -33.15 21.59 7.70
CA ALA A 6 -33.78 20.70 6.71
C ALA A 6 -34.58 21.44 5.60
N LYS A 7 -35.06 22.66 5.86
CA LYS A 7 -35.69 23.53 4.84
C LYS A 7 -34.68 24.27 3.96
N TRP A 8 -33.41 24.34 4.37
CA TRP A 8 -32.33 25.00 3.63
C TRP A 8 -31.62 24.03 2.66
N GLU A 9 -31.52 22.74 3.01
CA GLU A 9 -30.96 21.70 2.13
C GLU A 9 -31.82 21.37 0.90
N ASN A 10 -33.14 21.57 0.97
CA ASN A 10 -34.06 21.29 -0.14
C ASN A 10 -34.11 22.38 -1.23
N ARG A 11 -33.21 23.37 -1.22
CA ARG A 11 -33.08 24.38 -2.28
C ARG A 11 -31.67 24.33 -2.86
N GLY A 12 -31.46 23.38 -3.76
CA GLY A 12 -30.28 23.34 -4.63
C GLY A 12 -30.17 24.58 -5.53
N PRO A 13 -28.98 24.83 -6.11
CA PRO A 13 -28.72 26.02 -6.90
C PRO A 13 -29.50 25.95 -8.22
N ARG A 14 -30.36 26.95 -8.49
CA ARG A 14 -30.96 27.13 -9.82
C ARG A 14 -29.98 27.85 -10.73
N ASP A 15 -29.72 27.25 -11.89
CA ASP A 15 -29.00 27.82 -13.02
C ASP A 15 -29.64 29.12 -13.51
N GLY A 16 -28.82 30.14 -13.73
CA GLY A 16 -29.24 31.43 -14.26
C GLY A 16 -29.32 31.40 -15.79
N GLY A 17 -30.54 31.61 -16.32
CA GLY A 17 -30.83 31.36 -17.72
C GLY A 17 -31.91 32.21 -18.40
N GLY A 18 -31.98 33.52 -18.14
CA GLY A 18 -32.45 34.58 -19.08
C GLY A 18 -33.86 34.55 -19.69
N ASP A 19 -34.58 35.64 -19.38
CA ASP A 19 -35.40 36.50 -20.27
C ASP A 19 -36.87 36.14 -20.57
N SER A 20 -37.78 36.88 -19.92
CA SER A 20 -38.81 37.73 -20.55
C SER A 20 -39.81 38.20 -19.48
N GLY A 21 -40.28 39.44 -19.64
CA GLY A 21 -40.79 40.31 -18.58
C GLY A 21 -42.05 39.85 -17.84
N LEU A 22 -42.19 40.39 -16.63
CA LEU A 22 -43.41 40.97 -16.06
C LEU A 22 -43.02 41.70 -14.77
N GLU A 23 -43.35 42.98 -14.71
CA GLU A 23 -43.14 43.89 -13.59
C GLU A 23 -43.83 43.39 -12.32
N GLY A 24 -43.20 43.61 -11.16
CA GLY A 24 -43.81 43.34 -9.85
C GLY A 24 -42.79 43.41 -8.72
N GLU A 25 -42.78 44.54 -8.02
CA GLU A 25 -42.02 44.82 -6.80
C GLU A 25 -42.00 43.64 -5.81
N ASN A 26 -40.82 43.28 -5.28
CA ASN A 26 -40.64 42.73 -3.93
C ASN A 26 -39.15 42.65 -3.56
N GLN A 27 -38.54 43.81 -3.27
CA GLN A 27 -37.29 43.86 -2.53
C GLN A 27 -37.58 43.60 -1.05
N ILE A 28 -37.01 42.52 -0.49
CA ILE A 28 -37.12 42.20 0.93
C ILE A 28 -36.42 43.30 1.72
N LYS A 29 -37.19 44.18 2.37
CA LYS A 29 -36.66 45.18 3.31
C LYS A 29 -36.19 44.45 4.57
N TRP A 30 -34.87 44.49 4.82
CA TRP A 30 -34.22 43.87 5.98
C TRP A 30 -34.84 44.25 7.33
N ASP A 31 -35.52 45.40 7.40
CA ASP A 31 -36.27 45.84 8.58
C ASP A 31 -37.44 44.89 8.95
N GLN A 32 -38.07 44.24 7.96
CA GLN A 32 -39.14 43.27 8.22
C GLN A 32 -38.60 41.94 8.79
N VAL A 33 -37.36 41.58 8.45
CA VAL A 33 -36.67 40.41 9.01
C VAL A 33 -36.29 40.68 10.47
N GLY A 34 -35.86 41.91 10.79
CA GLY A 34 -35.62 42.36 12.17
C GLY A 34 -36.88 42.30 13.03
N GLN A 35 -38.00 42.81 12.51
CA GLN A 35 -39.29 42.77 13.21
C GLN A 35 -39.80 41.34 13.43
N LEU A 36 -39.60 40.43 12.46
CA LEU A 36 -39.97 39.02 12.61
C LEU A 36 -39.09 38.30 13.63
N ALA A 37 -37.78 38.60 13.65
CA ALA A 37 -36.86 38.06 14.65
C ALA A 37 -37.24 38.55 16.06
N ASP A 38 -37.55 39.83 16.24
CA ASP A 38 -37.98 40.36 17.53
C ASP A 38 -39.31 39.74 18.01
N LYS A 39 -40.26 39.51 17.10
CA LYS A 39 -41.53 38.84 17.41
C LYS A 39 -41.33 37.39 17.86
N ILE A 40 -40.45 36.64 17.20
CA ILE A 40 -40.07 35.27 17.59
C ILE A 40 -39.36 35.27 18.96
N THR A 41 -38.56 36.31 19.23
CA THR A 41 -37.81 36.44 20.49
C THR A 41 -38.73 36.87 21.65
N GLN A 42 -39.79 37.62 21.38
CA GLN A 42 -40.83 37.98 22.35
C GLN A 42 -41.72 36.79 22.68
N ASP A 43 -42.17 36.02 21.70
CA ASP A 43 -42.94 34.78 21.90
C ASP A 43 -42.12 33.73 22.66
N GLY A 44 -40.82 33.62 22.35
CA GLY A 44 -39.89 32.78 23.09
C GLY A 44 -39.75 33.20 24.55
N ARG A 45 -39.69 34.52 24.83
CA ARG A 45 -39.65 35.08 26.19
C ARG A 45 -40.97 34.94 26.94
N ALA A 46 -42.12 34.97 26.25
CA ALA A 46 -43.43 34.73 26.83
C ALA A 46 -43.58 33.26 27.25
N LYS A 47 -43.24 32.31 26.36
CA LYS A 47 -43.22 30.87 26.67
C LYS A 47 -42.22 30.48 27.75
N TRP A 48 -41.10 31.21 27.84
CA TRP A 48 -40.12 31.00 28.91
C TRP A 48 -40.63 31.49 30.26
N ARG A 49 -41.31 32.65 30.31
CA ARG A 49 -41.97 33.17 31.51
C ARG A 49 -43.13 32.28 31.97
N GLU A 50 -43.93 31.77 31.04
CA GLU A 50 -45.01 30.81 31.33
C GLU A 50 -44.46 29.51 31.94
N ARG A 51 -43.27 29.07 31.53
CA ARG A 51 -42.69 27.79 31.94
C ARG A 51 -41.86 27.87 33.24
N TYR A 52 -41.29 29.03 33.58
CA TYR A 52 -40.32 29.15 34.69
C TYR A 52 -40.59 30.31 35.67
N GLY A 53 -41.64 31.12 35.45
CA GLY A 53 -42.00 32.24 36.32
C GLY A 53 -40.99 33.40 36.32
N ASP A 54 -41.36 34.54 36.92
CA ASP A 54 -40.60 35.81 36.85
C ASP A 54 -39.37 35.89 37.79
N SER A 55 -38.97 34.81 38.46
CA SER A 55 -37.95 34.86 39.52
C SER A 55 -36.73 33.98 39.27
N VAL A 56 -35.97 34.30 38.22
CA VAL A 56 -34.55 33.91 38.17
C VAL A 56 -33.72 35.12 37.72
N ARG A 57 -33.00 35.74 38.66
CA ARG A 57 -32.09 36.85 38.36
C ARG A 57 -30.98 36.38 37.42
N PRO A 58 -30.63 37.13 36.37
CA PRO A 58 -29.46 36.82 35.56
C PRO A 58 -28.18 37.00 36.41
N MET A 59 -27.33 35.97 36.46
CA MET A 59 -26.02 36.07 37.10
C MET A 59 -25.15 37.09 36.36
N ALA A 60 -24.83 38.18 37.05
CA ALA A 60 -23.89 39.18 36.58
C ALA A 60 -22.49 38.54 36.40
N HIS A 61 -21.92 38.65 35.19
CA HIS A 61 -20.52 38.30 34.94
C HIS A 61 -19.59 39.30 35.65
N ARG A 62 -19.31 39.05 36.94
CA ARG A 62 -18.23 39.70 37.68
C ARG A 62 -16.94 38.94 37.36
N ARG A 63 -15.98 39.59 36.68
CA ARG A 63 -14.60 39.10 36.53
C ARG A 63 -13.98 38.98 37.93
N ALA A 64 -14.03 37.79 38.51
CA ALA A 64 -13.28 37.42 39.71
C ALA A 64 -12.20 36.39 39.33
N LYS A 65 -10.94 36.74 39.55
CA LYS A 65 -9.83 35.78 39.59
C LYS A 65 -10.09 34.79 40.72
N GLN A 66 -10.69 33.64 40.41
CA GLN A 66 -10.68 32.48 41.29
C GLN A 66 -9.71 31.44 40.73
N ARG A 67 -8.62 31.22 41.48
CA ARG A 67 -7.80 30.01 41.39
C ARG A 67 -8.73 28.82 41.66
N SER A 68 -9.23 28.19 40.60
CA SER A 68 -9.99 26.94 40.68
C SER A 68 -9.01 25.80 40.96
N LYS A 69 -9.21 25.15 42.11
CA LYS A 69 -8.50 23.94 42.54
C LYS A 69 -8.70 22.84 41.49
N ARG A 70 -7.61 22.10 41.21
CA ARG A 70 -7.62 20.85 40.43
C ARG A 70 -8.80 19.95 40.88
N PRO A 71 -9.59 19.37 39.98
CA PRO A 71 -10.44 18.26 40.36
C PRO A 71 -9.56 17.05 40.72
N ALA A 72 -9.93 16.37 41.80
CA ALA A 72 -9.25 15.20 42.32
C ALA A 72 -9.14 14.12 41.25
N ALA A 73 -7.93 13.58 41.08
CA ALA A 73 -7.67 12.42 40.26
C ALA A 73 -8.35 11.18 40.86
N ILE A 74 -8.72 10.26 39.97
CA ILE A 74 -9.18 8.90 40.28
C ILE A 74 -8.16 8.24 41.24
N PRO A 75 -8.58 7.51 42.29
CA PRO A 75 -7.64 6.86 43.20
C PRO A 75 -6.88 5.77 42.45
N MET A 76 -5.58 5.99 42.24
CA MET A 76 -4.62 4.93 41.95
C MET A 76 -4.26 4.29 43.29
N GLU A 77 -4.72 3.07 43.53
CA GLU A 77 -4.20 2.25 44.62
C GLU A 77 -2.75 1.85 44.34
N GLU A 78 -1.90 2.19 45.32
CA GLU A 78 -0.59 1.66 45.68
C GLU A 78 0.39 1.31 44.55
N MET A 79 1.03 2.35 44.03
CA MET A 79 2.37 2.24 43.45
C MET A 79 3.32 3.10 44.29
N THR A 80 4.20 2.44 45.02
CA THR A 80 5.13 2.99 46.02
C THR A 80 5.88 4.24 45.53
N SER A 81 5.92 5.23 46.41
CA SER A 81 6.27 6.63 46.20
C SER A 81 7.77 6.93 46.02
N ASN A 82 8.43 6.36 45.01
CA ASN A 82 9.82 6.71 44.67
C ASN A 82 10.04 7.22 43.22
N VAL A 83 8.99 7.61 42.51
CA VAL A 83 9.12 8.07 41.11
C VAL A 83 8.64 9.53 40.96
N ILE A 84 9.36 10.47 41.57
CA ILE A 84 9.21 11.93 41.31
C ILE A 84 10.35 12.46 40.41
N ALA A 85 11.16 11.56 39.85
CA ALA A 85 12.00 11.85 38.71
C ALA A 85 11.88 10.69 37.72
N GLU A 86 10.77 10.65 36.97
CA GLU A 86 10.80 9.96 35.68
C GLU A 86 11.83 10.68 34.81
N PHE A 87 13.06 10.17 34.89
CA PHE A 87 14.10 10.43 33.92
C PHE A 87 13.43 10.38 32.55
N LYS A 88 13.63 11.42 31.74
CA LYS A 88 13.51 11.31 30.28
C LYS A 88 14.07 9.93 29.92
N SER A 89 13.19 8.98 29.59
CA SER A 89 13.64 7.65 29.21
C SER A 89 14.63 7.93 28.11
N LYS A 90 15.90 7.56 28.34
CA LYS A 90 16.95 7.80 27.37
C LYS A 90 16.38 7.28 26.05
N PRO A 91 16.50 8.03 24.93
CA PRO A 91 16.21 7.43 23.64
C PRO A 91 16.96 6.10 23.61
N MET A 92 16.43 5.11 22.90
CA MET A 92 17.20 3.90 22.66
C MET A 92 18.46 4.35 21.93
N ILE A 93 19.55 4.56 22.67
CA ILE A 93 20.83 4.99 22.12
C ILE A 93 21.30 3.73 21.45
N THR A 94 21.07 3.61 20.14
CA THR A 94 21.77 2.62 19.36
C THR A 94 23.25 2.92 19.58
N PRO A 95 24.03 2.02 20.19
CA PRO A 95 25.47 2.16 20.25
C PRO A 95 25.98 2.40 18.83
N GLU A 96 26.97 3.26 18.66
CA GLU A 96 27.55 3.59 17.34
C GLU A 96 28.03 2.32 16.61
N SER A 97 28.37 1.25 17.37
CA SER A 97 28.68 -0.09 16.87
C SER A 97 27.50 -0.86 16.25
N LEU A 98 26.27 -0.71 16.75
CA LEU A 98 25.05 -1.36 16.23
C LEU A 98 24.41 -0.62 15.06
N MET A 99 24.85 0.61 14.79
CA MET A 99 24.48 1.34 13.57
C MET A 99 25.22 0.81 12.32
N VAL A 100 26.26 -0.02 12.49
CA VAL A 100 27.11 -0.58 11.41
C VAL A 100 26.77 -2.04 11.09
N THR A 101 25.98 -2.74 11.92
CA THR A 101 25.64 -4.17 11.77
C THR A 101 24.29 -4.43 11.09
N ARG A 102 23.59 -3.40 10.61
CA ARG A 102 22.26 -3.53 9.99
C ARG A 102 22.38 -3.63 8.47
N PRO A 103 21.52 -4.43 7.80
CA PRO A 103 21.53 -4.50 6.35
C PRO A 103 21.19 -3.13 5.75
N TYR A 104 21.95 -2.70 4.76
CA TYR A 104 21.66 -1.48 4.02
C TYR A 104 20.50 -1.73 3.06
N MET A 105 19.34 -1.16 3.37
CA MET A 105 18.11 -1.33 2.58
C MET A 105 18.07 -0.39 1.38
N GLY A 106 17.39 -0.84 0.31
CA GLY A 106 17.11 -0.03 -0.87
C GLY A 106 18.28 0.13 -1.84
N LYS A 107 19.14 -0.88 -1.97
CA LYS A 107 20.14 -0.94 -3.06
C LYS A 107 19.45 -0.98 -4.43
N GLY A 108 20.08 -0.41 -5.46
CA GLY A 108 19.57 -0.48 -6.83
C GLY A 108 19.43 -1.92 -7.32
N CYS A 109 18.46 -2.16 -8.21
CA CYS A 109 18.23 -3.47 -8.83
C CYS A 109 19.29 -3.76 -9.90
N SER A 110 19.68 -5.03 -10.10
CA SER A 110 20.71 -5.45 -11.07
C SER A 110 20.37 -5.10 -12.52
N CYS A 111 19.09 -4.89 -12.83
CA CYS A 111 18.66 -4.40 -14.15
C CYS A 111 19.06 -2.94 -14.43
N MET A 112 19.67 -2.24 -13.47
CA MET A 112 20.07 -0.83 -13.54
C MET A 112 21.55 -0.62 -13.15
N PRO A 113 22.51 -1.24 -13.85
CA PRO A 113 23.92 -1.26 -13.44
C PRO A 113 24.58 0.13 -13.47
N VAL A 114 24.19 1.02 -14.39
CA VAL A 114 24.78 2.37 -14.49
C VAL A 114 24.34 3.20 -13.29
N SER A 115 23.05 3.24 -13.00
CA SER A 115 22.51 3.90 -11.81
C SER A 115 23.08 3.32 -10.50
N GLN A 116 23.35 2.00 -10.47
CA GLN A 116 24.00 1.36 -9.32
C GLN A 116 25.39 1.93 -9.03
N VAL A 117 26.20 2.10 -10.08
CA VAL A 117 27.56 2.64 -9.98
C VAL A 117 27.52 4.14 -9.68
N ASP A 118 26.70 4.89 -10.41
CA ASP A 118 26.56 6.34 -10.29
C ASP A 118 26.17 6.80 -8.87
N PHE A 119 25.29 6.04 -8.25
CA PHE A 119 24.78 6.30 -6.91
C PHE A 119 25.28 5.29 -5.88
N SER A 120 26.51 4.79 -6.09
CA SER A 120 27.16 3.79 -5.24
C SER A 120 27.00 4.10 -3.75
N THR A 121 26.64 3.05 -3.01
CA THR A 121 26.26 3.09 -1.60
C THR A 121 27.38 2.65 -0.66
N GLN A 122 28.57 2.32 -1.18
CA GLN A 122 29.70 1.76 -0.40
C GLN A 122 30.10 2.64 0.80
N GLU A 123 30.23 3.95 0.61
CA GLU A 123 30.52 4.89 1.70
C GLU A 123 29.26 5.21 2.52
N ALA A 124 28.09 5.19 1.87
CA ALA A 124 26.82 5.52 2.48
C ALA A 124 26.46 4.56 3.62
N VAL A 125 26.76 3.26 3.48
CA VAL A 125 26.48 2.23 4.51
C VAL A 125 27.08 2.58 5.87
N LYS A 126 28.25 3.24 5.90
CA LYS A 126 28.99 3.52 7.14
C LYS A 126 28.37 4.63 7.99
N LEU A 127 27.43 5.41 7.44
CA LEU A 127 26.92 6.63 8.07
C LEU A 127 25.77 6.41 9.07
N GLY A 128 25.18 5.21 9.09
CA GLY A 128 24.17 4.80 10.07
C GLY A 128 22.87 5.62 10.07
N PHE A 129 22.06 5.41 11.11
CA PHE A 129 20.77 6.06 11.29
C PHE A 129 20.85 7.33 12.12
N ARG A 130 20.05 8.34 11.74
CA ARG A 130 19.85 9.53 12.55
C ARG A 130 18.37 9.76 12.83
N ASN A 131 18.12 10.20 14.06
CA ASN A 131 16.83 10.74 14.44
C ASN A 131 16.70 12.19 13.95
N VAL A 132 15.80 12.45 13.01
CA VAL A 132 15.55 13.79 12.45
C VAL A 132 15.05 14.77 13.53
N LEU A 133 14.48 14.25 14.62
CA LEU A 133 14.02 15.06 15.76
C LEU A 133 15.16 15.52 16.68
N ASP A 134 16.36 14.94 16.58
CA ASP A 134 17.55 15.40 17.30
C ASP A 134 18.15 16.61 16.58
N LEU A 135 17.43 17.72 16.67
CA LEU A 135 17.80 18.97 16.00
C LEU A 135 19.15 19.46 16.55
N GLU A 136 20.11 19.73 15.67
CA GLU A 136 21.43 20.28 16.00
C GLU A 136 21.33 21.76 16.42
N ILE A 137 20.75 21.99 17.60
CA ILE A 137 20.53 23.30 18.17
C ILE A 137 21.71 23.62 19.11
N ARG A 138 22.87 23.93 18.53
CA ARG A 138 23.98 24.55 19.28
C ARG A 138 23.90 26.07 19.10
N GLY A 139 23.47 26.74 20.17
CA GLY A 139 23.46 28.20 20.25
C GLY A 139 24.67 28.71 21.02
N ARG A 140 25.47 29.61 20.44
CA ARG A 140 26.59 30.26 21.15
C ARG A 140 26.09 31.34 22.11
N ASN A 141 24.93 31.95 21.82
CA ASN A 141 24.39 33.12 22.55
C ASN A 141 23.02 32.84 23.21
N TRP A 142 22.63 33.64 24.20
CA TRP A 142 21.38 33.46 24.97
C TRP A 142 20.10 33.50 24.10
N LYS A 143 20.06 34.35 23.08
CA LYS A 143 18.94 34.43 22.12
C LYS A 143 18.77 33.14 21.33
N GLU A 144 19.88 32.47 20.98
CA GLU A 144 19.87 31.19 20.27
C GLU A 144 19.45 30.04 21.18
N LYS A 145 19.67 30.15 22.50
CA LYS A 145 19.15 29.17 23.47
C LYS A 145 17.63 29.30 23.64
N TYR A 146 17.09 30.52 23.73
CA TYR A 146 15.65 30.75 23.91
C TYR A 146 14.83 30.56 22.62
N PHE A 147 15.35 31.00 21.47
CA PHE A 147 14.68 30.90 20.15
C PHE A 147 15.31 29.83 19.24
N ALA A 148 15.95 28.84 19.85
CA ALA A 148 16.53 27.64 19.27
C ALA A 148 15.86 27.14 17.97
N ASN A 149 14.59 26.77 18.04
CA ASN A 149 13.88 26.21 16.88
C ASN A 149 13.64 27.25 15.78
N ILE A 150 13.41 28.52 16.13
CA ILE A 150 13.23 29.58 15.14
C ILE A 150 14.56 29.80 14.41
N VAL A 151 15.66 29.92 15.16
CA VAL A 151 17.01 30.05 14.59
C VAL A 151 17.34 28.85 13.71
N TYR A 152 17.04 27.63 14.16
CA TYR A 152 17.18 26.41 13.37
C TYR A 152 16.41 26.50 12.05
N ALA A 153 15.14 26.89 12.11
CA ALA A 153 14.30 26.99 10.92
C ALA A 153 14.77 28.06 9.93
N VAL A 154 15.26 29.19 10.44
CA VAL A 154 15.86 30.24 9.60
C VAL A 154 17.15 29.75 8.93
N ARG A 155 18.03 29.04 9.66
CA ARG A 155 19.27 28.46 9.10
C ARG A 155 19.03 27.35 8.07
N LYS A 156 17.84 26.75 8.10
CA LYS A 156 17.39 25.70 7.17
C LYS A 156 16.54 26.25 6.02
N ARG A 157 16.34 27.57 5.89
CA ARG A 157 15.72 28.13 4.69
C ARG A 157 16.53 27.77 3.44
N THR A 158 15.81 27.34 2.42
CA THR A 158 16.34 27.13 1.08
C THR A 158 15.81 28.23 0.15
N ASN A 159 16.66 28.74 -0.73
CA ASN A 159 16.31 29.77 -1.72
C ASN A 159 15.94 29.15 -3.09
N HIS A 160 15.25 28.01 -3.09
CA HIS A 160 14.78 27.39 -4.33
C HIS A 160 13.67 28.25 -4.98
N VAL A 161 13.77 28.43 -6.29
CA VAL A 161 12.76 29.12 -7.10
C VAL A 161 11.74 28.10 -7.60
N TYR A 162 10.48 28.37 -7.31
CA TYR A 162 9.33 27.56 -7.72
C TYR A 162 8.52 28.37 -8.74
N PRO A 163 8.67 28.08 -10.05
CA PRO A 163 8.01 28.87 -11.09
C PRO A 163 6.51 28.58 -11.15
N ASP A 164 5.73 29.61 -11.52
CA ASP A 164 4.33 29.42 -11.86
C ASP A 164 4.21 28.99 -13.32
N VAL A 165 3.91 27.71 -13.53
CA VAL A 165 3.75 27.12 -14.87
C VAL A 165 2.36 27.35 -15.47
N SER A 166 1.41 27.89 -14.68
CA SER A 166 0.01 28.05 -15.09
C SER A 166 -0.18 28.80 -16.43
N PRO A 167 0.56 29.90 -16.71
CA PRO A 167 0.43 30.59 -17.99
C PRO A 167 0.89 29.73 -19.18
N SER A 168 2.03 29.04 -19.05
CA SER A 168 2.56 28.16 -20.10
C SER A 168 1.60 27.03 -20.44
N VAL A 169 0.96 26.45 -19.43
CA VAL A 169 -0.02 25.36 -19.59
C VAL A 169 -1.25 25.80 -20.39
N LEU A 170 -1.79 26.99 -20.12
CA LEU A 170 -3.00 27.48 -20.79
C LEU A 170 -2.77 27.84 -22.27
N HIS A 171 -1.56 28.25 -22.65
CA HIS A 171 -1.21 28.62 -24.03
C HIS A 171 -0.61 27.45 -24.82
N HIS A 172 -0.51 26.25 -24.23
CA HIS A 172 0.09 25.11 -24.89
C HIS A 172 -0.82 24.58 -26.02
N PRO A 173 -0.30 24.26 -27.22
CA PRO A 173 -1.10 23.83 -28.38
C PRO A 173 -2.08 22.70 -28.06
N ARG A 174 -1.60 21.64 -27.39
CA ARG A 174 -2.40 20.49 -26.95
C ARG A 174 -3.61 20.86 -26.07
N VAL A 175 -3.48 21.91 -25.25
CA VAL A 175 -4.56 22.39 -24.38
C VAL A 175 -5.52 23.26 -25.18
N CYS A 176 -5.00 24.14 -26.05
CA CYS A 176 -5.82 24.97 -26.94
C CYS A 176 -6.67 24.14 -27.92
N GLU A 177 -6.12 23.06 -28.46
CA GLU A 177 -6.83 22.10 -29.31
C GLU A 177 -7.97 21.42 -28.54
N ALA A 178 -7.69 20.93 -27.32
CA ALA A 178 -8.71 20.30 -26.49
C ALA A 178 -9.84 21.27 -26.10
N ILE A 179 -9.51 22.54 -25.82
CA ILE A 179 -10.49 23.60 -25.54
C ILE A 179 -11.36 23.86 -26.78
N THR A 180 -10.74 23.96 -27.96
CA THR A 180 -11.43 24.21 -29.23
C THR A 180 -12.36 23.05 -29.58
N GLN A 181 -11.92 21.80 -29.36
CA GLN A 181 -12.73 20.60 -29.54
C GLN A 181 -13.95 20.61 -28.59
N GLU A 182 -13.76 20.92 -27.31
CA GLU A 182 -14.88 21.00 -26.35
C GLU A 182 -15.86 22.13 -26.71
N ASP A 183 -15.37 23.28 -27.18
CA ASP A 183 -16.23 24.39 -27.63
C ASP A 183 -17.02 24.03 -28.91
N ALA A 184 -16.42 23.28 -29.83
CA ALA A 184 -17.10 22.78 -31.03
C ALA A 184 -18.22 21.78 -30.67
N GLU A 185 -17.95 20.82 -29.78
CA GLU A 185 -18.94 19.86 -29.29
C GLU A 185 -20.08 20.56 -28.53
N SER A 186 -19.77 21.56 -27.71
CA SER A 186 -20.76 22.28 -26.90
C SER A 186 -21.67 23.21 -27.74
N LYS A 187 -21.21 23.67 -28.91
CA LYS A 187 -22.03 24.45 -29.86
C LYS A 187 -23.03 23.58 -30.64
N ALA A 188 -22.75 22.29 -30.81
CA ALA A 188 -23.67 21.35 -31.44
C ALA A 188 -24.87 21.02 -30.54
N ASP A 189 -24.68 21.00 -29.21
CA ASP A 189 -25.74 20.79 -28.22
C ASP A 189 -26.49 22.10 -27.91
N THR A 190 -27.52 22.43 -28.71
CA THR A 190 -28.23 23.72 -28.77
C THR A 190 -29.02 24.16 -27.51
N LYS A 191 -28.85 23.50 -26.35
CA LYS A 191 -29.68 23.70 -25.14
C LYS A 191 -28.95 24.15 -23.87
N SER A 192 -27.64 24.36 -23.89
CA SER A 192 -26.88 24.76 -22.70
C SER A 192 -26.29 26.17 -22.86
N LYS A 193 -26.54 27.07 -21.88
CA LYS A 193 -25.74 28.29 -21.71
C LYS A 193 -24.31 27.88 -21.34
N SER A 194 -23.50 27.56 -22.34
CA SER A 194 -22.13 27.10 -22.15
C SER A 194 -21.27 28.18 -21.51
N VAL A 195 -20.69 27.88 -20.35
CA VAL A 195 -19.52 28.62 -19.87
C VAL A 195 -18.40 28.35 -20.88
N SER A 196 -17.88 29.39 -21.54
CA SER A 196 -16.73 29.31 -22.46
C SER A 196 -15.68 28.30 -21.95
N ALA A 197 -15.31 27.32 -22.79
CA ALA A 197 -14.41 26.24 -22.39
C ALA A 197 -13.06 26.78 -21.88
N GLU A 198 -12.65 27.96 -22.34
CA GLU A 198 -11.49 28.69 -21.83
C GLU A 198 -11.63 29.06 -20.34
N LYS A 199 -12.78 29.63 -19.92
CA LYS A 199 -13.05 29.92 -18.49
C LYS A 199 -13.09 28.65 -17.65
N ARG A 200 -13.50 27.53 -18.24
CA ARG A 200 -13.44 26.21 -17.59
C ARG A 200 -11.99 25.75 -17.43
N ALA A 201 -11.17 25.82 -18.47
CA ALA A 201 -9.74 25.49 -18.42
C ALA A 201 -9.00 26.33 -17.37
N GLN A 202 -9.24 27.64 -17.33
CA GLN A 202 -8.69 28.53 -16.30
C GLN A 202 -9.06 28.10 -14.89
N ARG A 203 -10.34 27.74 -14.64
CA ARG A 203 -10.77 27.21 -13.34
C ARG A 203 -10.11 25.88 -12.99
N ILE A 204 -9.90 25.00 -13.96
CA ILE A 204 -9.21 23.72 -13.74
C ILE A 204 -7.77 23.97 -13.31
N VAL A 205 -7.04 24.82 -14.02
CA VAL A 205 -5.66 25.20 -13.69
C VAL A 205 -5.61 25.88 -12.32
N GLU A 206 -6.50 26.82 -12.03
CA GLU A 206 -6.52 27.52 -10.74
C GLU A 206 -6.75 26.57 -9.56
N VAL A 207 -7.63 25.58 -9.73
CA VAL A 207 -7.87 24.55 -8.70
C VAL A 207 -6.67 23.62 -8.57
N MET A 208 -6.07 23.20 -9.69
CA MET A 208 -4.96 22.25 -9.74
C MET A 208 -3.65 22.84 -9.21
N LYS A 209 -3.31 24.07 -9.59
CA LYS A 209 -1.97 24.65 -9.40
C LYS A 209 -1.53 24.68 -7.92
N SER A 210 -0.26 24.40 -7.72
CA SER A 210 0.46 24.68 -6.48
C SER A 210 0.94 26.14 -6.45
N THR A 211 0.95 26.75 -5.26
CA THR A 211 1.43 28.12 -5.01
C THR A 211 2.61 28.08 -4.02
N MET A 212 3.55 27.16 -4.25
CA MET A 212 4.61 26.84 -3.28
C MET A 212 5.48 28.05 -2.96
N THR A 213 5.71 28.29 -1.66
CA THR A 213 6.62 29.36 -1.21
C THR A 213 7.56 28.88 -0.12
N GLY A 214 8.87 29.05 -0.32
CA GLY A 214 9.89 28.62 0.66
C GLY A 214 9.74 29.28 2.03
N ARG A 215 9.15 30.48 2.10
CA ARG A 215 8.86 31.17 3.38
C ARG A 215 7.81 30.44 4.20
N LEU A 216 6.70 30.04 3.58
CA LEU A 216 5.64 29.31 4.28
C LEU A 216 6.09 27.89 4.61
N THR A 217 6.78 27.21 3.69
CA THR A 217 7.37 25.88 3.95
C THR A 217 8.26 25.91 5.19
N GLY A 218 9.15 26.90 5.30
CA GLY A 218 9.99 27.06 6.50
C GLY A 218 9.21 27.36 7.79
N PHE A 219 8.11 28.13 7.70
CA PHE A 219 7.24 28.41 8.85
C PHE A 219 6.47 27.18 9.31
N VAL A 220 5.88 26.41 8.40
CA VAL A 220 5.19 25.17 8.73
C VAL A 220 6.17 24.14 9.26
N ALA A 221 7.34 23.98 8.63
CA ALA A 221 8.38 23.09 9.13
C ALA A 221 8.87 23.48 10.53
N TRP A 222 8.99 24.77 10.83
CA TRP A 222 9.24 25.27 12.18
C TRP A 222 8.17 24.80 13.18
N ILE A 223 6.88 24.89 12.83
CA ILE A 223 5.80 24.37 13.67
C ILE A 223 5.95 22.86 13.88
N LEU A 224 6.29 22.10 12.82
CA LEU A 224 6.48 20.65 12.89
C LEU A 224 7.64 20.27 13.82
N THR A 225 8.70 21.08 13.95
CA THR A 225 9.75 20.87 14.96
C THR A 225 9.25 20.88 16.41
N LYS A 226 8.05 21.42 16.66
CA LYS A 226 7.39 21.43 17.98
C LYS A 226 6.33 20.35 18.10
N ILE A 227 5.64 20.02 17.02
CA ILE A 227 4.56 19.02 17.04
C ILE A 227 5.14 17.60 17.07
N PHE A 228 6.10 17.29 16.21
CA PHE A 228 6.59 15.91 16.07
C PHE A 228 7.20 15.33 17.34
N PRO A 229 8.02 16.04 18.14
CA PRO A 229 8.55 15.48 19.40
C PRO A 229 7.48 15.17 20.46
N ASN A 230 6.28 15.75 20.34
CA ASN A 230 5.16 15.43 21.24
C ASN A 230 4.32 14.25 20.73
N LEU A 231 4.40 13.95 19.43
CA LEU A 231 3.60 12.94 18.76
C LEU A 231 4.36 11.62 18.59
N LEU A 232 5.61 11.74 18.15
CA LEU A 232 6.51 10.66 17.75
C LEU A 232 7.71 10.64 18.69
N ARG A 233 8.18 9.44 19.04
CA ARG A 233 9.38 9.24 19.84
C ARG A 233 10.64 9.52 19.01
N ALA A 234 10.69 9.06 17.76
CA ALA A 234 11.80 9.28 16.85
C ALA A 234 11.32 9.23 15.38
N ILE A 235 12.03 9.95 14.51
CA ILE A 235 11.93 9.82 13.06
C ILE A 235 13.30 9.36 12.57
N LEU A 236 13.44 8.08 12.25
CA LEU A 236 14.71 7.47 11.89
C LEU A 236 14.89 7.48 10.38
N VAL A 237 16.03 7.98 9.92
CA VAL A 237 16.42 8.02 8.51
C VAL A 237 17.89 7.63 8.39
N HIS A 238 18.25 6.84 7.38
CA HIS A 238 19.65 6.50 7.11
C HIS A 238 20.38 7.73 6.54
N LYS A 239 21.46 8.17 7.19
CA LYS A 239 22.21 9.34 6.74
C LYS A 239 22.84 9.11 5.36
N GLY A 240 23.40 7.92 5.15
CA GLY A 240 23.92 7.50 3.84
C GLY A 240 22.91 7.58 2.70
N GLN A 241 21.68 7.09 2.89
CA GLN A 241 20.64 7.20 1.87
C GLN A 241 20.34 8.68 1.55
N ILE A 242 20.25 9.54 2.56
CA ILE A 242 20.05 10.98 2.36
C ILE A 242 21.19 11.62 1.58
N ASP A 243 22.44 11.24 1.85
CA ASP A 243 23.60 11.79 1.13
C ASP A 243 23.60 11.32 -0.34
N VAL A 244 23.13 10.10 -0.64
CA VAL A 244 22.87 9.65 -2.02
C VAL A 244 21.80 10.51 -2.70
N ILE A 245 20.67 10.78 -2.03
CA ILE A 245 19.61 11.64 -2.58
C ILE A 245 20.09 13.07 -2.83
N LYS A 246 20.94 13.62 -1.96
CA LYS A 246 21.57 14.94 -2.19
C LYS A 246 22.45 14.93 -3.44
N ARG A 247 23.33 13.95 -3.60
CA ARG A 247 24.18 13.82 -4.80
C ARG A 247 23.34 13.72 -6.07
N ALA A 248 22.24 12.97 -6.05
CA ALA A 248 21.30 12.91 -7.17
C ALA A 248 20.63 14.26 -7.44
N SER A 249 20.20 14.97 -6.40
CA SER A 249 19.61 16.30 -6.50
C SER A 249 20.59 17.35 -7.06
N GLU A 250 21.88 17.21 -6.79
CA GLU A 250 22.94 18.12 -7.24
C GLU A 250 23.23 18.00 -8.75
N ARG A 251 22.85 16.88 -9.38
CA ARG A 251 22.93 16.71 -10.84
C ARG A 251 21.95 17.59 -11.62
N GLY A 252 20.99 18.23 -10.95
CA GLY A 252 20.06 19.19 -11.56
C GLY A 252 18.90 18.57 -12.36
N LEU A 253 18.82 17.24 -12.42
CA LEU A 253 17.71 16.53 -13.07
C LEU A 253 16.47 16.43 -12.15
N PRO A 254 15.24 16.38 -12.72
CA PRO A 254 14.03 16.14 -11.95
C PRO A 254 14.08 14.82 -11.18
N MET A 255 13.56 14.82 -9.95
CA MET A 255 13.44 13.63 -9.11
C MET A 255 11.98 13.31 -8.82
N ILE A 256 11.62 12.04 -8.93
CA ILE A 256 10.27 11.52 -8.67
C ILE A 256 10.33 10.65 -7.42
N TYR A 257 9.77 11.16 -6.34
CA TYR A 257 9.69 10.46 -5.05
C TYR A 257 8.41 9.64 -4.98
N LEU A 258 8.55 8.33 -4.75
CA LEU A 258 7.44 7.37 -4.80
C LEU A 258 7.36 6.59 -3.49
N PRO A 259 6.84 7.22 -2.42
CA PRO A 259 6.60 6.55 -1.15
C PRO A 259 5.42 5.58 -1.20
N LEU A 260 5.53 4.49 -0.43
CA LEU A 260 4.38 3.66 -0.06
C LEU A 260 3.44 4.44 0.86
N HIS A 261 2.13 4.28 0.70
CA HIS A 261 1.16 5.14 1.38
C HIS A 261 0.50 4.45 2.58
N ARG A 262 0.91 4.84 3.79
CA ARG A 262 0.39 4.29 5.06
C ARG A 262 -0.48 5.29 5.80
N SER A 263 -0.12 6.57 5.83
CA SER A 263 -0.81 7.61 6.62
C SER A 263 -0.93 8.95 5.90
N HIS A 264 -1.90 9.78 6.30
CA HIS A 264 -1.91 11.21 5.94
C HIS A 264 -0.70 11.97 6.47
N LEU A 265 0.06 11.40 7.40
CA LEU A 265 1.31 11.96 7.88
C LEU A 265 2.45 11.84 6.85
N ASP A 266 2.37 10.93 5.88
CA ASP A 266 3.47 10.60 4.95
C ASP A 266 3.98 11.83 4.19
N TYR A 267 3.11 12.55 3.49
CA TYR A 267 3.51 13.73 2.70
C TYR A 267 3.98 14.90 3.58
N VAL A 268 3.48 15.01 4.83
CA VAL A 268 3.94 16.02 5.79
C VAL A 268 5.34 15.65 6.30
N LEU A 269 5.57 14.38 6.56
CA LEU A 269 6.84 13.82 7.01
C LEU A 269 7.91 13.98 5.94
N MET A 270 7.61 13.62 4.69
CA MET A 270 8.53 13.77 3.55
C MET A 270 8.93 15.22 3.34
N THR A 271 7.95 16.14 3.29
CA THR A 271 8.22 17.59 3.18
C THR A 271 9.13 18.08 4.31
N PHE A 272 8.90 17.63 5.55
CA PHE A 272 9.73 17.99 6.70
C PHE A 272 11.15 17.44 6.61
N ILE A 273 11.33 16.19 6.17
CA ILE A 273 12.64 15.55 5.98
C ILE A 273 13.45 16.29 4.91
N PHE A 274 12.86 16.57 3.73
CA PHE A 274 13.53 17.30 2.67
C PHE A 274 13.96 18.70 3.13
N TRP A 275 13.06 19.41 3.82
CA TRP A 275 13.38 20.70 4.43
C TRP A 275 14.51 20.60 5.46
N HIS A 276 14.49 19.59 6.34
CA HIS A 276 15.51 19.37 7.36
C HIS A 276 16.90 19.18 6.74
N TYR A 277 16.98 18.47 5.62
CA TYR A 277 18.23 18.18 4.92
C TYR A 277 18.59 19.20 3.82
N LYS A 278 17.81 20.29 3.67
CA LYS A 278 17.99 21.32 2.63
C LYS A 278 17.89 20.80 1.20
N ILE A 279 17.19 19.68 1.00
CA ILE A 279 16.88 19.14 -0.32
C ILE A 279 15.68 19.92 -0.87
N LYS A 280 15.64 20.12 -2.19
CA LYS A 280 14.52 20.77 -2.87
C LYS A 280 13.21 20.04 -2.55
N THR A 281 12.24 20.73 -1.94
CA THR A 281 10.96 20.12 -1.59
C THR A 281 10.15 19.85 -2.87
N PRO A 282 9.59 18.65 -3.04
CA PRO A 282 8.88 18.27 -4.26
C PRO A 282 7.44 18.83 -4.30
N TYR A 283 6.87 18.89 -5.50
CA TYR A 283 5.44 19.10 -5.70
C TYR A 283 4.68 17.82 -5.38
N VAL A 284 3.68 17.88 -4.51
CA VAL A 284 2.95 16.71 -4.01
C VAL A 284 1.62 16.55 -4.76
N ALA A 285 1.40 15.42 -5.42
CA ALA A 285 0.11 15.12 -6.05
C ALA A 285 -0.93 14.76 -4.98
N ALA A 286 -1.92 15.63 -4.77
CA ALA A 286 -2.94 15.47 -3.74
C ALA A 286 -4.32 15.25 -4.34
N GLY A 287 -5.13 14.34 -3.78
CA GLY A 287 -6.52 14.19 -4.21
C GLY A 287 -7.36 15.43 -3.86
N ILE A 288 -8.24 15.85 -4.78
CA ILE A 288 -9.10 17.05 -4.61
C ILE A 288 -9.95 17.03 -3.33
N ASN A 289 -10.23 15.87 -2.76
CA ASN A 289 -10.97 15.71 -1.50
C ASN A 289 -10.22 16.31 -0.29
N LEU A 290 -8.91 16.56 -0.42
CA LEU A 290 -8.10 17.23 0.59
C LEU A 290 -8.15 18.75 0.48
N ASN A 291 -8.74 19.29 -0.60
CA ASN A 291 -8.91 20.73 -0.79
C ASN A 291 -10.11 21.26 0.02
N ILE A 292 -9.95 21.30 1.35
CA ILE A 292 -10.94 21.85 2.28
C ILE A 292 -10.61 23.32 2.61
N PRO A 293 -11.58 24.14 3.05
CA PRO A 293 -11.32 25.54 3.43
C PRO A 293 -10.19 25.66 4.46
N VAL A 294 -9.38 26.72 4.35
CA VAL A 294 -8.15 26.99 5.14
C VAL A 294 -6.98 26.05 4.84
N PHE A 295 -7.19 24.72 4.87
CA PHE A 295 -6.09 23.76 4.65
C PHE A 295 -5.68 23.62 3.20
N GLY A 296 -6.62 23.69 2.25
CA GLY A 296 -6.34 23.64 0.82
C GLY A 296 -5.29 24.67 0.38
N PRO A 297 -5.46 25.97 0.71
CA PRO A 297 -4.45 27.00 0.44
C PRO A 297 -3.08 26.74 1.10
N ILE A 298 -3.06 26.21 2.33
CA ILE A 298 -1.81 25.84 3.01
C ILE A 298 -1.11 24.71 2.25
N MET A 299 -1.83 23.65 1.89
CA MET A 299 -1.31 22.52 1.11
C MET A 299 -0.75 22.98 -0.24
N LYS A 300 -1.47 23.85 -0.97
CA LYS A 300 -0.98 24.45 -2.21
C LYS A 300 0.34 25.18 -2.02
N SER A 301 0.43 25.93 -0.93
CA SER A 301 1.60 26.72 -0.58
C SER A 301 2.78 25.89 -0.07
N LEU A 302 2.55 24.62 0.28
CA LEU A 302 3.57 23.63 0.64
C LEU A 302 4.02 22.75 -0.53
N GLY A 303 3.47 22.95 -1.74
CA GLY A 303 3.80 22.14 -2.92
C GLY A 303 2.67 21.24 -3.43
N GLY A 304 1.53 21.18 -2.73
CA GLY A 304 0.39 20.35 -3.12
C GLY A 304 -0.28 20.84 -4.41
N PHE A 305 -0.41 19.98 -5.42
CA PHE A 305 -1.26 20.22 -6.59
C PHE A 305 -2.41 19.21 -6.61
N PHE A 306 -3.63 19.68 -6.90
CA PHE A 306 -4.84 18.87 -6.70
C PHE A 306 -5.28 18.13 -7.95
N ILE A 307 -5.35 16.81 -7.85
CA ILE A 307 -5.82 15.90 -8.89
C ILE A 307 -7.18 15.26 -8.55
N ARG A 308 -8.00 14.99 -9.56
CA ARG A 308 -9.27 14.28 -9.40
C ARG A 308 -9.01 12.77 -9.28
N ARG A 309 -9.68 12.10 -8.34
CA ARG A 309 -9.52 10.63 -8.12
C ARG A 309 -10.05 9.80 -9.28
N LYS A 310 -11.19 10.21 -9.82
CA LYS A 310 -11.71 9.65 -11.05
C LYS A 310 -11.55 10.71 -12.12
N LEU A 311 -10.82 10.39 -13.17
CA LEU A 311 -10.68 11.22 -14.36
C LEU A 311 -11.95 11.09 -15.24
N ASP A 312 -13.10 10.96 -14.56
CA ASP A 312 -14.34 10.42 -15.09
C ASP A 312 -15.01 11.35 -16.09
N LYS A 313 -15.88 10.68 -16.83
CA LYS A 313 -16.48 11.09 -18.06
C LYS A 313 -17.46 12.26 -17.90
N LYS A 314 -17.34 13.31 -18.72
CA LYS A 314 -18.47 14.21 -18.98
C LYS A 314 -19.39 13.47 -19.94
N ASN A 315 -20.65 13.23 -19.56
CA ASN A 315 -21.67 12.57 -20.40
C ASN A 315 -21.22 11.22 -21.01
N GLY A 316 -20.47 10.38 -20.28
CA GLY A 316 -20.01 9.08 -20.80
C GLY A 316 -18.72 9.11 -21.65
N LYS A 317 -18.14 10.29 -21.94
CA LYS A 317 -16.86 10.48 -22.65
C LYS A 317 -15.74 11.07 -21.78
N LYS A 318 -14.47 10.73 -22.05
CA LYS A 318 -13.29 11.18 -21.26
C LYS A 318 -13.18 12.72 -21.27
N ASP A 319 -12.88 13.36 -20.13
CA ASP A 319 -12.67 14.81 -20.02
C ASP A 319 -11.30 15.21 -20.62
N MET A 320 -11.26 15.44 -21.94
CA MET A 320 -10.03 15.71 -22.69
C MET A 320 -9.31 16.96 -22.20
N VAL A 321 -10.02 18.06 -21.95
CA VAL A 321 -9.43 19.32 -21.46
C VAL A 321 -8.74 19.11 -20.11
N TYR A 322 -9.37 18.42 -19.15
CA TYR A 322 -8.73 18.16 -17.86
C TYR A 322 -7.46 17.31 -18.00
N ARG A 323 -7.48 16.30 -18.87
CA ARG A 323 -6.36 15.37 -19.08
C ARG A 323 -5.20 16.07 -19.77
N SER A 324 -5.46 16.86 -20.81
CA SER A 324 -4.46 17.70 -21.47
C SER A 324 -3.83 18.70 -20.51
N ILE A 325 -4.64 19.38 -19.67
CA ILE A 325 -4.11 20.30 -18.66
C ILE A 325 -3.21 19.58 -17.65
N LEU A 326 -3.65 18.42 -17.12
CA LEU A 326 -2.84 17.66 -16.16
C LEU A 326 -1.52 17.19 -16.77
N HIS A 327 -1.57 16.71 -18.02
CA HIS A 327 -0.40 16.25 -18.76
C HIS A 327 0.62 17.37 -18.93
N ILE A 328 0.20 18.49 -19.52
CA ILE A 328 1.07 19.65 -19.77
C ILE A 328 1.54 20.28 -18.45
N TYR A 329 0.72 20.28 -17.39
CA TYR A 329 1.15 20.77 -16.08
C TYR A 329 2.33 19.97 -15.53
N ILE A 330 2.30 18.64 -15.63
CA ILE A 330 3.42 17.79 -15.18
C ILE A 330 4.64 17.98 -16.08
N GLU A 331 4.43 18.02 -17.40
CA GLU A 331 5.50 18.25 -18.37
C GLU A 331 6.25 19.57 -18.11
N GLU A 332 5.52 20.67 -17.92
CA GLU A 332 6.12 21.97 -17.61
C GLU A 332 6.86 21.96 -16.28
N LEU A 333 6.36 21.26 -15.25
CA LEU A 333 7.09 21.12 -13.98
C LEU A 333 8.42 20.39 -14.18
N LEU A 334 8.42 19.28 -14.93
CA LEU A 334 9.64 18.50 -15.20
C LEU A 334 10.63 19.30 -16.06
N ARG A 335 10.15 20.00 -17.10
CA ARG A 335 10.98 20.88 -17.94
C ARG A 335 11.66 21.99 -17.13
N ASN A 336 10.98 22.49 -16.10
CA ASN A 336 11.55 23.47 -15.15
C ASN A 336 12.43 22.84 -14.05
N GLY A 337 12.84 21.57 -14.20
CA GLY A 337 13.72 20.88 -13.24
C GLY A 337 13.08 20.65 -11.87
N GLN A 338 11.73 20.64 -11.78
CA GLN A 338 11.04 20.50 -10.50
C GLN A 338 10.85 19.02 -10.13
N SER A 339 11.14 18.68 -8.88
CA SER A 339 10.89 17.35 -8.33
C SER A 339 9.42 17.19 -7.94
N MET A 340 8.90 15.97 -7.98
CA MET A 340 7.52 15.66 -7.62
C MET A 340 7.44 14.42 -6.72
N GLU A 341 6.38 14.36 -5.92
CA GLU A 341 6.05 13.27 -5.01
C GLU A 341 4.62 12.83 -5.27
N PHE A 342 4.41 11.52 -5.42
CA PHE A 342 3.06 10.96 -5.48
C PHE A 342 3.06 9.48 -5.07
N PHE A 343 1.88 9.02 -4.67
CA PHE A 343 1.67 7.66 -4.20
C PHE A 343 1.13 6.78 -5.33
N LEU A 344 1.91 5.77 -5.75
CA LEU A 344 1.52 4.85 -6.83
C LEU A 344 0.22 4.10 -6.52
N GLU A 345 -0.01 3.76 -5.25
CA GLU A 345 -1.22 3.08 -4.78
C GLU A 345 -2.51 3.88 -5.04
N GLY A 346 -2.42 5.21 -5.20
CA GLY A 346 -3.55 6.12 -5.37
C GLY A 346 -4.42 6.33 -4.11
N GLY A 347 -4.08 5.65 -3.02
CA GLY A 347 -4.71 5.78 -1.71
C GLY A 347 -3.90 5.08 -0.62
N ARG A 348 -4.14 5.45 0.63
CA ARG A 348 -3.56 4.80 1.82
C ARG A 348 -3.98 3.34 1.89
N SER A 349 -3.05 2.45 2.20
CA SER A 349 -3.36 1.05 2.52
C SER A 349 -4.27 0.94 3.74
N ARG A 350 -5.23 0.02 3.66
CA ARG A 350 -6.20 -0.28 4.74
C ARG A 350 -5.99 -1.65 5.38
N SER A 351 -5.18 -2.49 4.74
CA SER A 351 -4.81 -3.82 5.20
C SER A 351 -3.35 -3.91 5.66
N GLY A 352 -2.55 -2.85 5.51
CA GLY A 352 -1.12 -2.85 5.85
C GLY A 352 -0.24 -3.42 4.73
N LYS A 353 -0.84 -4.11 3.74
CA LYS A 353 -0.16 -4.57 2.51
C LYS A 353 0.03 -3.42 1.51
N SER A 354 1.03 -3.51 0.66
CA SER A 354 1.19 -2.56 -0.47
C SER A 354 0.10 -2.83 -1.51
N LEU A 355 -0.60 -1.79 -1.95
CA LEU A 355 -1.66 -1.94 -2.95
C LEU A 355 -1.09 -2.04 -4.37
N SER A 356 -1.86 -2.64 -5.29
CA SER A 356 -1.49 -2.66 -6.71
C SER A 356 -1.34 -1.22 -7.25
N PRO A 357 -0.23 -0.91 -7.93
CA PRO A 357 0.09 0.45 -8.33
C PRO A 357 -0.78 0.93 -9.50
N LYS A 358 -1.04 2.24 -9.53
CA LYS A 358 -1.76 2.96 -10.59
C LYS A 358 -0.77 3.81 -11.38
N ALA A 359 -0.48 3.37 -12.60
CA ALA A 359 0.61 3.93 -13.38
C ALA A 359 0.26 5.22 -14.17
N GLY A 360 -0.88 5.86 -13.90
CA GLY A 360 -1.36 7.01 -14.68
C GLY A 360 -0.38 8.20 -14.71
N LEU A 361 0.14 8.65 -13.57
CA LEU A 361 1.11 9.75 -13.57
C LEU A 361 2.48 9.33 -14.14
N LEU A 362 2.87 8.06 -13.92
CA LEU A 362 4.10 7.52 -14.51
C LEU A 362 4.06 7.50 -16.04
N SER A 363 2.89 7.24 -16.65
CA SER A 363 2.78 7.25 -18.11
C SER A 363 3.04 8.64 -18.69
N VAL A 364 2.61 9.70 -17.99
CA VAL A 364 2.90 11.09 -18.39
C VAL A 364 4.40 11.37 -18.31
N ILE A 365 5.04 10.97 -17.20
CA ILE A 365 6.50 11.19 -17.01
C ILE A 365 7.30 10.45 -18.08
N LYS A 366 6.95 9.19 -18.38
CA LYS A 366 7.55 8.42 -19.48
C LYS A 366 7.39 9.15 -20.82
N GLU A 367 6.18 9.59 -21.17
CA GLU A 367 5.91 10.28 -22.44
C GLU A 367 6.72 11.58 -22.56
N THR A 368 6.81 12.36 -21.47
CA THR A 368 7.63 13.58 -21.41
C THR A 368 9.11 13.29 -21.67
N LEU A 369 9.64 12.20 -21.11
CA LEU A 369 11.01 11.75 -21.35
C LEU A 369 11.21 11.28 -22.81
N CYS A 370 10.33 10.40 -23.31
CA CYS A 370 10.43 9.86 -24.67
C CYS A 370 10.25 10.93 -25.75
N SER A 371 9.47 11.98 -25.47
CA SER A 371 9.31 13.13 -26.36
C SER A 371 10.54 14.06 -26.40
N GLY A 372 11.55 13.82 -25.57
CA GLY A 372 12.77 14.63 -25.51
C GLY A 372 12.61 15.98 -24.83
N HIS A 373 11.50 16.25 -24.15
CA HIS A 373 11.27 17.50 -23.41
C HIS A 373 12.14 17.62 -22.15
N VAL A 374 12.65 16.49 -21.66
CA VAL A 374 13.54 16.37 -20.51
C VAL A 374 14.61 15.34 -20.86
N GLU A 375 15.87 15.61 -20.48
CA GLU A 375 17.00 14.72 -20.78
C GLU A 375 16.88 13.36 -20.08
N ASP A 376 16.59 13.38 -18.77
CA ASP A 376 16.38 12.21 -17.93
C ASP A 376 15.64 12.59 -16.63
N VAL A 377 15.13 11.58 -15.92
CA VAL A 377 14.40 11.73 -14.67
C VAL A 377 14.85 10.64 -13.70
N TYR A 378 15.17 11.02 -12.46
CA TYR A 378 15.52 10.05 -11.43
C TYR A 378 14.29 9.59 -10.65
N ILE A 379 14.10 8.27 -10.57
CA ILE A 379 13.05 7.65 -9.78
C ILE A 379 13.61 7.23 -8.41
N VAL A 380 12.86 7.55 -7.34
CA VAL A 380 13.26 7.25 -5.96
C VAL A 380 12.12 6.49 -5.25
N PRO A 381 12.20 5.15 -5.17
CA PRO A 381 11.31 4.36 -4.31
C PRO A 381 11.56 4.68 -2.83
N ILE A 382 10.50 4.80 -2.03
CA ILE A 382 10.63 5.11 -0.59
C ILE A 382 9.75 4.17 0.24
N GLY A 383 10.37 3.52 1.23
CA GLY A 383 9.68 2.75 2.26
C GLY A 383 9.39 3.63 3.48
N ILE A 384 8.16 3.56 4.00
CA ILE A 384 7.77 4.23 5.25
C ILE A 384 7.02 3.23 6.12
N ASN A 385 7.43 3.10 7.38
CA ASN A 385 6.73 2.30 8.37
C ASN A 385 6.61 3.00 9.73
N TYR A 386 5.52 2.71 10.42
CA TYR A 386 5.14 3.31 11.71
C TYR A 386 5.02 2.20 12.76
N GLU A 387 5.48 2.44 13.99
CA GLU A 387 5.18 1.50 15.08
C GLU A 387 3.69 1.51 15.42
N LYS A 388 3.06 2.70 15.45
CA LYS A 388 1.62 2.83 15.63
C LYS A 388 1.04 3.80 14.63
N LEU A 389 -0.03 3.39 13.97
CA LEU A 389 -0.67 4.25 13.01
C LEU A 389 -1.48 5.35 13.69
N MET A 390 -1.36 6.56 13.14
CA MET A 390 -2.12 7.75 13.56
C MET A 390 -3.60 7.69 13.15
N ASP A 391 -3.85 7.09 11.99
CA ASP A 391 -5.14 7.11 11.31
C ASP A 391 -6.01 5.97 11.86
N GLY A 392 -6.97 6.28 12.73
CA GLY A 392 -7.87 5.28 13.32
C GLY A 392 -9.16 5.13 12.51
N ASN A 393 -9.60 3.88 12.25
CA ASN A 393 -10.92 3.41 11.72
C ASN A 393 -10.81 2.37 10.59
N PHE A 394 -9.62 1.93 10.19
CA PHE A 394 -9.48 1.00 9.06
C PHE A 394 -10.11 -0.38 9.33
N SER A 395 -10.08 -0.85 10.57
CA SER A 395 -10.76 -2.08 10.98
C SER A 395 -12.26 -2.03 10.68
N THR A 396 -12.91 -0.89 10.97
CA THR A 396 -14.34 -0.73 10.67
C THR A 396 -14.64 -0.69 9.16
N GLU A 397 -13.78 -0.05 8.36
CA GLU A 397 -13.89 -0.06 6.88
C GLU A 397 -13.72 -1.48 6.32
N GLN A 398 -12.75 -2.25 6.83
CA GLN A 398 -12.52 -3.64 6.45
C GLN A 398 -13.65 -4.57 6.86
N LEU A 399 -14.36 -4.25 7.95
CA LEU A 399 -15.59 -4.94 8.35
C LEU A 399 -16.84 -4.46 7.57
N GLY A 400 -16.66 -3.65 6.52
CA GLY A 400 -17.71 -3.31 5.56
C GLY A 400 -18.63 -2.18 6.02
N LEU A 401 -18.29 -1.51 7.11
CA LEU A 401 -18.99 -0.29 7.51
C LEU A 401 -18.66 0.84 6.52
N PRO A 402 -19.62 1.74 6.22
CA PRO A 402 -19.40 2.80 5.26
C PRO A 402 -18.25 3.69 5.71
N LYS A 403 -17.39 4.03 4.75
CA LYS A 403 -16.27 4.94 4.95
C LYS A 403 -16.76 6.26 5.53
N LYS A 404 -16.40 6.53 6.78
CA LYS A 404 -16.62 7.86 7.37
C LYS A 404 -15.62 8.82 6.72
N PRO A 405 -16.07 9.91 6.07
CA PRO A 405 -15.14 10.90 5.54
C PRO A 405 -14.46 11.59 6.71
N GLU A 406 -13.26 11.15 7.04
CA GLU A 406 -12.44 11.82 8.04
C GLU A 406 -12.04 13.18 7.49
N THR A 407 -12.57 14.24 8.10
CA THR A 407 -12.07 15.59 7.83
C THR A 407 -10.69 15.71 8.48
N PHE A 408 -9.71 16.21 7.74
CA PHE A 408 -8.35 16.51 8.25
C PHE A 408 -8.41 17.39 9.52
N ILE A 409 -9.46 18.19 9.66
CA ILE A 409 -9.78 19.00 10.86
C ILE A 409 -10.15 18.12 12.06
N GLY A 410 -10.93 17.05 11.85
CA GLY A 410 -11.24 16.05 12.88
C GLY A 410 -9.98 15.32 13.32
N ALA A 411 -9.10 14.95 12.38
CA ALA A 411 -7.80 14.34 12.67
C ALA A 411 -6.89 15.29 13.45
N ILE A 412 -6.81 16.59 13.10
CA ILE A 412 -6.04 17.60 13.84
C ILE A 412 -6.65 17.91 15.21
N LYS A 413 -7.97 17.98 15.36
CA LYS A 413 -8.62 18.19 16.66
C LYS A 413 -8.43 16.98 17.58
N ALA A 414 -8.48 15.77 17.01
CA ALA A 414 -8.05 14.57 17.71
C ALA A 414 -6.58 14.72 18.09
N LEU A 415 -5.68 15.02 17.14
CA LEU A 415 -4.24 15.25 17.35
C LEU A 415 -3.97 16.24 18.51
N LEU A 416 -4.66 17.38 18.56
CA LEU A 416 -4.51 18.39 19.61
C LEU A 416 -5.02 17.91 20.97
N LYS A 417 -6.07 17.08 20.99
CA LYS A 417 -6.58 16.40 22.21
C LYS A 417 -5.68 15.22 22.63
N VAL A 418 -4.92 14.69 21.67
CA VAL A 418 -4.10 13.46 21.67
C VAL A 418 -2.59 13.78 21.65
N CYS A 419 -2.18 15.05 21.75
CA CYS A 419 -0.77 15.48 21.94
C CYS A 419 -0.12 14.96 23.25
N ARG A 420 -0.80 14.04 23.94
CA ARG A 420 -0.33 13.26 25.10
C ARG A 420 -0.14 11.77 24.80
N THR A 421 -0.37 11.33 23.57
CA THR A 421 -0.33 9.92 23.15
C THR A 421 0.86 9.76 22.24
N GLN A 422 1.76 8.85 22.61
CA GLN A 422 2.97 8.56 21.85
C GLN A 422 2.67 7.51 20.80
N TYR A 423 3.00 7.78 19.54
CA TYR A 423 2.80 6.86 18.41
C TYR A 423 4.07 6.07 18.05
N GLY A 424 5.03 6.06 18.97
CA GLY A 424 6.30 5.38 18.82
C GLY A 424 7.18 6.03 17.76
N CYS A 425 8.01 5.21 17.11
CA CYS A 425 8.98 5.63 16.11
C CYS A 425 8.41 5.52 14.69
N VAL A 426 8.97 6.32 13.79
CA VAL A 426 8.72 6.22 12.34
C VAL A 426 10.04 5.97 11.66
N ARG A 427 10.03 5.04 10.71
CA ARG A 427 11.20 4.71 9.91
C ARG A 427 10.93 5.03 8.44
N VAL A 428 11.85 5.78 7.85
CA VAL A 428 11.82 6.16 6.43
C VAL A 428 13.12 5.71 5.78
N ASP A 429 12.99 4.87 4.75
CA ASP A 429 14.10 4.32 3.99
C ASP A 429 14.00 4.82 2.55
N PHE A 430 15.00 5.60 2.11
CA PHE A 430 15.11 6.07 0.74
C PHE A 430 15.92 5.06 -0.07
N CYS A 431 15.32 4.51 -1.12
CA CYS A 431 16.05 3.63 -2.03
C CYS A 431 17.00 4.43 -2.92
N GLN A 432 17.98 3.73 -3.47
CA GLN A 432 18.92 4.28 -4.44
C GLN A 432 18.15 4.84 -5.65
N PRO A 433 18.40 6.11 -6.04
CA PRO A 433 17.80 6.69 -7.22
C PRO A 433 18.27 5.94 -8.47
N PHE A 434 17.39 5.78 -9.44
CA PHE A 434 17.73 5.21 -10.75
C PHE A 434 17.21 6.07 -11.89
N SER A 435 17.94 6.07 -13.00
CA SER A 435 17.59 6.74 -14.26
C SER A 435 16.38 6.06 -14.89
N LEU A 436 15.33 6.83 -15.18
CA LEU A 436 14.19 6.31 -15.93
C LEU A 436 14.60 5.95 -17.36
N LYS A 437 15.50 6.73 -17.97
CA LYS A 437 16.01 6.47 -19.33
C LYS A 437 16.73 5.13 -19.42
N GLU A 438 17.64 4.85 -18.50
CA GLU A 438 18.36 3.56 -18.44
C GLU A 438 17.37 2.39 -18.28
N TYR A 439 16.33 2.55 -17.46
CA TYR A 439 15.35 1.48 -17.21
C TYR A 439 14.59 1.13 -18.49
N LEU A 440 14.16 2.15 -19.23
CA LEU A 440 13.44 1.97 -20.48
C LEU A 440 14.33 1.31 -21.54
N GLN A 441 15.60 1.71 -21.63
CA GLN A 441 16.57 1.14 -22.57
C GLN A 441 16.82 -0.34 -22.28
N ASN A 442 17.14 -0.70 -21.03
CA ASN A 442 17.43 -2.08 -20.65
C ASN A 442 16.22 -3.01 -20.81
N THR A 443 15.01 -2.50 -20.53
CA THR A 443 13.77 -3.28 -20.70
C THR A 443 13.48 -3.55 -22.19
N GLN A 444 13.71 -2.56 -23.07
CA GLN A 444 13.53 -2.73 -24.52
C GLN A 444 14.55 -3.72 -25.10
N SER A 445 15.83 -3.60 -24.74
CA SER A 445 16.86 -4.53 -25.20
C SER A 445 16.58 -5.98 -24.81
N SER A 446 16.07 -6.20 -23.59
CA SER A 446 15.72 -7.54 -23.10
C SER A 446 14.52 -8.14 -23.85
N GLN A 447 13.60 -7.32 -24.35
CA GLN A 447 12.47 -7.79 -25.18
C GLN A 447 12.92 -8.14 -26.61
N SER A 448 13.84 -7.36 -27.19
CA SER A 448 14.37 -7.62 -28.53
C SER A 448 15.24 -8.89 -28.63
N SER A 449 15.94 -9.28 -27.55
CA SER A 449 16.73 -10.51 -27.51
C SER A 449 15.89 -11.79 -27.45
N VAL A 450 14.64 -11.71 -26.97
CA VAL A 450 13.72 -12.86 -26.88
C VAL A 450 12.97 -13.10 -28.20
N GLN A 451 12.91 -12.11 -29.10
CA GLN A 451 12.29 -12.22 -30.44
C GLN A 451 13.31 -12.44 -31.57
N GLY A 452 14.56 -12.81 -31.25
CA GLY A 452 15.66 -13.03 -32.21
C GLY A 452 15.62 -14.32 -33.02
N SER A 453 14.45 -14.95 -33.19
CA SER A 453 14.21 -15.98 -34.22
C SER A 453 13.27 -15.38 -35.25
N GLU A 454 13.82 -14.87 -36.36
CA GLU A 454 13.05 -14.30 -37.47
C GLU A 454 11.99 -15.30 -37.96
N PRO A 455 10.72 -14.91 -38.12
CA PRO A 455 9.81 -15.68 -38.94
C PRO A 455 10.19 -15.40 -40.39
N ASN A 456 10.72 -16.40 -41.08
CA ASN A 456 10.82 -16.40 -42.53
C ASN A 456 9.47 -15.97 -43.11
N SER A 457 9.49 -14.87 -43.86
CA SER A 457 8.41 -14.51 -44.77
C SER A 457 8.24 -15.64 -45.77
N ASP A 458 7.06 -16.27 -45.73
CA ASP A 458 6.38 -17.07 -46.75
C ASP A 458 5.86 -18.39 -46.16
N GLY A 459 4.55 -18.47 -45.90
CA GLY A 459 3.92 -19.73 -45.49
C GLY A 459 2.52 -19.58 -44.91
N GLU A 460 1.57 -20.24 -45.54
CA GLU A 460 0.14 -20.27 -45.27
C GLU A 460 -0.25 -20.65 -43.83
N LEU A 461 -1.42 -20.14 -43.37
CA LEU A 461 -2.06 -20.54 -42.12
C LEU A 461 -2.26 -22.07 -42.09
N SER A 462 -1.58 -22.74 -41.15
CA SER A 462 -1.91 -24.11 -40.76
C SER A 462 -2.85 -24.08 -39.53
N PRO A 463 -3.93 -24.87 -39.46
CA PRO A 463 -4.94 -24.79 -38.40
C PRO A 463 -4.63 -25.60 -37.12
N ASP A 464 -3.45 -26.21 -37.01
CA ASP A 464 -3.13 -27.13 -35.92
C ASP A 464 -2.04 -26.55 -35.02
N SER A 465 -2.46 -25.78 -34.01
CA SER A 465 -1.64 -25.50 -32.82
C SER A 465 -2.39 -25.95 -31.58
N ASP A 466 -1.79 -26.92 -30.90
CA ASP A 466 -2.23 -27.65 -29.70
C ASP A 466 -2.63 -26.69 -28.53
N PRO A 467 -3.76 -26.91 -27.83
CA PRO A 467 -4.22 -26.03 -26.74
C PRO A 467 -3.40 -26.12 -25.44
N SER A 468 -2.37 -26.96 -25.37
CA SER A 468 -1.72 -27.37 -24.12
C SER A 468 -0.50 -26.54 -23.69
N THR A 469 -0.11 -25.50 -24.43
CA THR A 469 0.97 -24.58 -23.99
C THR A 469 0.38 -23.45 -23.13
N PRO A 470 0.77 -23.28 -21.85
CA PRO A 470 0.25 -22.20 -21.04
C PRO A 470 0.70 -20.85 -21.64
N PRO A 471 -0.20 -19.85 -21.72
CA PRO A 471 0.18 -18.54 -22.22
C PRO A 471 1.24 -17.94 -21.31
N VAL A 472 2.28 -17.36 -21.91
CA VAL A 472 3.22 -16.44 -21.24
C VAL A 472 2.39 -15.53 -20.34
N ILE A 473 2.72 -15.49 -19.05
CA ILE A 473 1.89 -14.88 -17.99
C ILE A 473 1.72 -13.37 -18.25
N TRP A 474 0.67 -13.02 -18.97
CA TRP A 474 0.24 -11.65 -19.16
C TRP A 474 -0.63 -11.23 -17.97
N ARG A 475 -0.05 -10.48 -17.03
CA ARG A 475 -0.79 -9.87 -15.92
C ARG A 475 -1.80 -8.85 -16.49
N HIS A 476 -3.01 -9.26 -16.83
CA HIS A 476 -4.07 -8.37 -17.32
C HIS A 476 -4.78 -7.64 -16.18
N GLY A 477 -4.16 -6.59 -15.65
CA GLY A 477 -4.88 -5.64 -14.80
C GLY A 477 -5.62 -4.60 -15.65
N SER A 478 -6.90 -4.35 -15.36
CA SER A 478 -7.66 -3.26 -15.97
C SER A 478 -7.02 -1.90 -15.65
N MET A 479 -6.51 -1.20 -16.67
CA MET A 479 -5.93 0.15 -16.52
C MET A 479 -6.65 1.15 -17.41
N SER A 480 -7.19 2.20 -16.80
CA SER A 480 -7.54 3.41 -17.53
C SER A 480 -6.25 4.18 -17.82
N SER A 481 -5.70 4.00 -19.03
CA SER A 481 -4.66 4.91 -19.55
C SER A 481 -5.17 6.36 -19.46
N LEU A 482 -4.29 7.31 -19.15
CA LEU A 482 -4.59 8.74 -19.29
C LEU A 482 -4.99 9.08 -20.74
N TYR A 483 -4.62 8.27 -21.71
CA TYR A 483 -5.09 8.37 -23.09
C TYR A 483 -6.22 7.40 -23.43
N GLY A 484 -6.88 7.69 -24.54
CA GLY A 484 -7.73 6.78 -25.32
C GLY A 484 -7.06 5.45 -25.60
N THR A 485 -7.76 4.62 -26.36
CA THR A 485 -7.31 3.38 -27.01
C THR A 485 -6.04 3.51 -27.88
N ASP A 486 -5.38 4.67 -27.88
CA ASP A 486 -4.34 5.05 -28.86
C ASP A 486 -2.91 4.92 -28.29
N VAL A 487 -2.75 4.44 -27.05
CA VAL A 487 -1.44 4.04 -26.51
C VAL A 487 -1.30 2.55 -26.71
N GLY A 488 -0.31 2.14 -27.51
CA GLY A 488 -0.01 0.72 -27.76
C GLY A 488 0.07 -0.09 -26.46
N GLU A 489 -0.45 -1.31 -26.49
CA GLU A 489 -0.55 -2.18 -25.31
C GLU A 489 0.80 -2.39 -24.62
N GLU A 490 1.87 -2.48 -25.40
CA GLU A 490 3.26 -2.56 -24.94
C GLU A 490 3.65 -1.37 -24.03
N ASN A 491 3.26 -0.15 -24.42
CA ASN A 491 3.56 1.05 -23.64
C ASN A 491 2.86 1.03 -22.28
N ARG A 492 1.63 0.49 -22.24
CA ARG A 492 0.87 0.32 -20.99
C ARG A 492 1.53 -0.73 -20.09
N GLN A 493 2.00 -1.83 -20.67
CA GLN A 493 2.66 -2.90 -19.94
C GLN A 493 4.01 -2.47 -19.36
N LEU A 494 4.81 -1.70 -20.11
CA LEU A 494 6.07 -1.16 -19.61
C LEU A 494 5.89 -0.24 -18.39
N VAL A 495 4.88 0.64 -18.42
CA VAL A 495 4.61 1.55 -17.30
C VAL A 495 4.04 0.76 -16.10
N LYS A 496 3.28 -0.30 -16.34
CA LYS A 496 2.84 -1.23 -15.29
C LYS A 496 4.03 -1.94 -14.64
N SER A 497 4.90 -2.55 -15.43
CA SER A 497 6.13 -3.20 -14.95
C SER A 497 6.99 -2.24 -14.13
N LEU A 498 7.24 -1.02 -14.62
CA LEU A 498 7.95 0.00 -13.86
C LEU A 498 7.28 0.30 -12.49
N ALA A 499 5.95 0.44 -12.47
CA ALA A 499 5.22 0.73 -11.25
C ALA A 499 5.27 -0.43 -10.24
N GLU A 500 5.18 -1.67 -10.71
CA GLU A 500 5.35 -2.89 -9.90
C GLU A 500 6.78 -3.00 -9.36
N HIS A 501 7.80 -2.74 -10.19
CA HIS A 501 9.20 -2.73 -9.79
C HIS A 501 9.47 -1.74 -8.65
N ILE A 502 8.95 -0.52 -8.76
CA ILE A 502 9.08 0.53 -7.73
C ILE A 502 8.38 0.12 -6.44
N THR A 503 7.16 -0.41 -6.54
CA THR A 503 6.35 -0.82 -5.39
C THR A 503 7.00 -2.02 -4.67
N TYR A 504 7.53 -2.97 -5.42
CA TYR A 504 8.31 -4.10 -4.91
C TYR A 504 9.55 -3.61 -4.17
N THR A 505 10.36 -2.75 -4.80
CA THR A 505 11.58 -2.18 -4.20
C THR A 505 11.26 -1.41 -2.92
N GLY A 506 10.22 -0.57 -2.92
CA GLY A 506 9.76 0.14 -1.74
C GLY A 506 9.34 -0.82 -0.61
N THR A 507 8.61 -1.88 -0.94
CA THR A 507 8.14 -2.88 0.04
C THR A 507 9.30 -3.65 0.66
N GLN A 508 10.26 -4.10 -0.16
CA GLN A 508 11.45 -4.80 0.32
C GLN A 508 12.35 -3.89 1.17
N SER A 509 12.45 -2.60 0.84
CA SER A 509 13.27 -1.63 1.61
C SER A 509 12.68 -1.21 2.95
N THR A 510 11.39 -1.45 3.17
CA THR A 510 10.67 -0.99 4.37
C THR A 510 11.10 -1.78 5.60
N ALA A 511 11.63 -1.09 6.62
CA ALA A 511 11.99 -1.72 7.88
C ALA A 511 10.77 -2.20 8.68
N LEU A 512 10.89 -3.36 9.34
CA LEU A 512 9.82 -3.98 10.13
C LEU A 512 9.87 -3.51 11.58
N MET A 513 8.77 -2.99 12.11
CA MET A 513 8.72 -2.41 13.45
C MET A 513 8.37 -3.44 14.55
N SER A 514 8.60 -3.07 15.80
CA SER A 514 8.38 -3.91 16.99
C SER A 514 6.93 -4.43 17.09
N THR A 515 5.97 -3.55 16.82
CA THR A 515 4.54 -3.88 16.78
C THR A 515 4.15 -4.79 15.62
N ASN A 516 4.86 -4.72 14.49
CA ASN A 516 4.61 -5.62 13.36
C ASN A 516 5.00 -7.05 13.73
N LEU A 517 6.19 -7.24 14.31
CA LEU A 517 6.69 -8.57 14.71
C LEU A 517 5.83 -9.17 15.83
N LEU A 518 5.47 -8.38 16.86
CA LEU A 518 4.59 -8.86 17.92
C LEU A 518 3.21 -9.27 17.38
N ALA A 519 2.59 -8.44 16.54
CA ALA A 519 1.30 -8.75 15.93
C ALA A 519 1.36 -10.02 15.07
N PHE A 520 2.44 -10.18 14.32
CA PHE A 520 2.67 -11.34 13.46
C PHE A 520 2.80 -12.64 14.27
N LEU A 521 3.64 -12.68 15.31
CA LEU A 521 3.78 -13.87 16.16
C LEU A 521 2.46 -14.25 16.86
N LEU A 522 1.72 -13.27 17.37
CA LEU A 522 0.44 -13.51 18.04
C LEU A 522 -0.63 -14.07 17.09
N LEU A 523 -0.65 -13.65 15.82
CA LEU A 523 -1.64 -14.14 14.84
C LEU A 523 -1.21 -15.44 14.15
N LYS A 524 0.08 -15.62 13.89
CA LYS A 524 0.59 -16.75 13.08
C LYS A 524 1.01 -17.97 13.91
N LYS A 525 1.46 -17.76 15.15
CA LYS A 525 1.94 -18.85 16.02
C LYS A 525 1.18 -18.95 17.35
N TYR A 526 0.81 -17.82 17.96
CA TYR A 526 0.29 -17.79 19.33
C TYR A 526 -1.12 -17.20 19.48
N ARG A 527 -2.09 -17.66 18.66
CA ARG A 527 -3.48 -17.18 18.71
C ARG A 527 -4.13 -17.37 20.10
N GLN A 528 -3.78 -18.44 20.81
CA GLN A 528 -4.32 -18.72 22.15
C GLN A 528 -3.61 -17.99 23.29
N GLY A 529 -2.49 -17.34 23.00
CA GLY A 529 -1.63 -16.68 23.98
C GLY A 529 -0.38 -17.50 24.30
N VAL A 530 0.63 -16.82 24.85
CA VAL A 530 1.95 -17.37 25.10
C VAL A 530 2.63 -16.68 26.27
N GLU A 531 3.49 -17.42 26.98
CA GLU A 531 4.33 -16.88 28.04
C GLU A 531 5.40 -15.91 27.48
N LYS A 532 5.72 -14.88 28.26
CA LYS A 532 6.71 -13.85 27.90
C LYS A 532 8.07 -14.42 27.46
N SER A 533 8.59 -15.42 28.16
CA SER A 533 9.89 -16.05 27.89
C SER A 533 9.90 -16.71 26.50
N GLN A 534 8.93 -17.59 26.25
CA GLN A 534 8.80 -18.26 24.95
C GLN A 534 8.58 -17.26 23.81
N LEU A 535 7.76 -16.22 24.03
CA LEU A 535 7.54 -15.18 23.02
C LEU A 535 8.82 -14.38 22.72
N ALA A 536 9.69 -14.19 23.71
CA ALA A 536 10.97 -13.50 23.54
C ALA A 536 11.96 -14.34 22.72
N GLU A 537 12.05 -15.65 22.98
CA GLU A 537 12.86 -16.58 22.19
C GLU A 537 12.41 -16.60 20.73
N ASP A 538 11.10 -16.69 20.51
CA ASP A 538 10.49 -16.67 19.18
C ASP A 538 10.67 -15.36 18.44
N MET A 539 10.67 -14.23 19.17
CA MET A 539 10.96 -12.93 18.57
C MET A 539 12.42 -12.84 18.15
N ASP A 540 13.36 -13.39 18.91
CA ASP A 540 14.78 -13.41 18.53
C ASP A 540 15.04 -14.35 17.35
N TRP A 541 14.37 -15.51 17.32
CA TRP A 541 14.33 -16.39 16.15
C TRP A 541 13.82 -15.65 14.91
N LEU A 542 12.66 -14.98 15.01
CA LEU A 542 12.07 -14.24 13.89
C LEU A 542 13.00 -13.11 13.40
N ILE A 543 13.63 -12.38 14.31
CA ILE A 543 14.62 -11.36 13.96
C ILE A 543 15.81 -11.98 13.21
N SER A 544 16.25 -13.16 13.61
CA SER A 544 17.36 -13.89 12.96
C SER A 544 16.98 -14.35 11.55
N GLU A 545 15.79 -14.92 11.38
CA GLU A 545 15.24 -15.31 10.07
C GLU A 545 15.11 -14.11 9.11
N LEU A 546 14.72 -12.95 9.63
CA LEU A 546 14.64 -11.71 8.85
C LEU A 546 16.03 -11.21 8.43
N LYS A 547 17.05 -11.32 9.30
CA LYS A 547 18.42 -10.93 8.97
C LYS A 547 19.02 -11.81 7.88
N VAL A 548 18.78 -13.12 7.90
CA VAL A 548 19.22 -14.05 6.84
C VAL A 548 18.66 -13.63 5.49
N ARG A 549 17.39 -13.19 5.47
CA ARG A 549 16.70 -12.65 4.28
C ARG A 549 17.06 -11.19 3.95
N GLN A 550 18.10 -10.64 4.59
CA GLN A 550 18.57 -9.26 4.41
C GLN A 550 17.48 -8.20 4.66
N ARG A 551 16.56 -8.46 5.60
CA ARG A 551 15.52 -7.50 6.02
C ARG A 551 15.93 -6.77 7.29
N ASP A 552 15.71 -5.46 7.33
CA ASP A 552 15.97 -4.64 8.52
C ASP A 552 14.77 -4.61 9.48
N VAL A 553 15.08 -4.57 10.78
CA VAL A 553 14.10 -4.39 11.87
C VAL A 553 14.26 -3.00 12.47
N GLY A 554 13.22 -2.17 12.47
CA GLY A 554 13.28 -0.74 12.83
C GLY A 554 13.54 -0.41 14.31
N PHE A 555 13.91 -1.39 15.14
CA PHE A 555 14.13 -1.26 16.58
C PHE A 555 15.35 -2.09 17.05
N THR A 556 15.83 -1.86 18.27
CA THR A 556 16.88 -2.64 18.95
C THR A 556 16.46 -2.89 20.41
N GLY A 557 17.26 -3.65 21.16
CA GLY A 557 17.01 -3.91 22.58
C GLY A 557 16.72 -5.38 22.83
N GLU A 558 16.56 -5.73 24.11
CA GLU A 558 16.23 -7.09 24.51
C GLU A 558 14.80 -7.44 24.10
N PRO A 559 14.54 -8.64 23.54
CA PRO A 559 13.22 -9.01 23.04
C PRO A 559 12.11 -8.84 24.08
N GLU A 560 12.39 -9.16 25.35
CA GLU A 560 11.44 -9.00 26.44
C GLU A 560 10.96 -7.56 26.65
N GLU A 561 11.87 -6.59 26.60
CA GLU A 561 11.55 -5.17 26.73
C GLU A 561 10.82 -4.65 25.50
N VAL A 562 11.23 -5.12 24.32
CA VAL A 562 10.60 -4.80 23.04
C VAL A 562 9.15 -5.27 23.01
N ILE A 563 8.88 -6.51 23.42
CA ILE A 563 7.53 -7.08 23.50
C ILE A 563 6.68 -6.26 24.46
N HIS A 564 7.23 -5.92 25.64
CA HIS A 564 6.51 -5.09 26.61
C HIS A 564 6.17 -3.72 26.03
N TYR A 565 7.12 -3.04 25.41
CA TYR A 565 6.93 -1.75 24.77
C TYR A 565 5.91 -1.81 23.62
N ALA A 566 6.04 -2.79 22.73
CA ALA A 566 5.13 -2.97 21.59
C ALA A 566 3.69 -3.26 22.07
N SER A 567 3.52 -4.08 23.12
CA SER A 567 2.23 -4.35 23.74
C SER A 567 1.60 -3.09 24.35
N LEU A 568 2.38 -2.26 25.04
CA LEU A 568 1.90 -0.98 25.56
C LEU A 568 1.47 -0.03 24.43
N LEU A 569 2.22 -0.02 23.33
CA LEU A 569 1.95 0.84 22.20
C LEU A 569 0.68 0.41 21.44
N LEU A 570 0.51 -0.88 21.16
CA LEU A 570 -0.73 -1.45 20.58
C LEU A 570 -1.92 -1.24 21.53
N GLY A 571 -1.68 -1.34 22.83
CA GLY A 571 -2.66 -1.10 23.89
C GLY A 571 -3.54 -2.31 24.19
N LYS A 572 -4.22 -2.24 25.34
CA LYS A 572 -5.05 -3.34 25.89
C LYS A 572 -6.20 -3.79 24.99
N ASN A 573 -6.61 -2.94 24.05
CA ASN A 573 -7.69 -3.25 23.10
C ASN A 573 -7.26 -4.26 22.03
N LEU A 574 -5.95 -4.34 21.71
CA LEU A 574 -5.43 -5.26 20.70
C LEU A 574 -4.70 -6.44 21.32
N VAL A 575 -3.88 -6.17 22.35
CA VAL A 575 -3.08 -7.18 23.04
C VAL A 575 -3.38 -7.12 24.53
N THR A 576 -3.88 -8.23 25.06
CA THR A 576 -4.11 -8.40 26.49
C THR A 576 -2.87 -8.98 27.15
N ARG A 577 -2.53 -8.42 28.32
CA ARG A 577 -1.46 -8.90 29.19
C ARG A 577 -2.10 -9.37 30.48
N THR A 578 -2.01 -10.66 30.76
CA THR A 578 -2.45 -11.25 32.02
C THR A 578 -1.23 -11.69 32.82
N THR A 579 -1.37 -11.71 34.14
CA THR A 579 -0.35 -12.25 35.04
C THR A 579 -1.06 -13.32 35.84
N GLU A 580 -0.67 -14.57 35.63
CA GLU A 580 -1.20 -15.69 36.40
C GLU A 580 -0.53 -15.75 37.76
N SER A 581 -1.25 -16.20 38.79
CA SER A 581 -0.79 -16.04 40.18
C SER A 581 0.08 -17.21 40.67
N SER A 582 0.16 -18.33 39.96
CA SER A 582 0.86 -19.54 40.41
C SER A 582 1.13 -20.53 39.26
N PRO A 583 2.36 -20.59 38.71
CA PRO A 583 3.50 -19.67 38.91
C PRO A 583 3.24 -18.27 38.31
N PRO A 584 3.96 -17.22 38.75
CA PRO A 584 3.82 -15.87 38.20
C PRO A 584 4.35 -15.77 36.76
N ALA A 585 3.52 -16.18 35.80
CA ALA A 585 3.79 -16.10 34.38
C ALA A 585 3.04 -14.93 33.75
N VAL A 586 3.75 -14.12 32.96
CA VAL A 586 3.14 -13.04 32.17
C VAL A 586 2.77 -13.62 30.82
N ILE A 587 1.47 -13.64 30.52
CA ILE A 587 0.94 -14.16 29.27
C ILE A 587 0.47 -13.01 28.39
N TYR A 588 0.88 -13.05 27.13
CA TYR A 588 0.43 -12.13 26.08
C TYR A 588 -0.55 -12.86 25.18
N LYS A 589 -1.72 -12.25 24.93
CA LYS A 589 -2.76 -12.84 24.08
C LYS A 589 -3.42 -11.78 23.19
N PRO A 590 -3.69 -12.07 21.90
CA PRO A 590 -4.49 -11.18 21.07
C PRO A 590 -5.92 -11.05 21.61
N ASN A 591 -6.53 -9.88 21.46
CA ASN A 591 -7.95 -9.72 21.77
C ASN A 591 -8.79 -10.56 20.80
N LYS A 592 -9.86 -11.18 21.31
CA LYS A 592 -10.79 -12.04 20.56
C LYS A 592 -11.84 -11.26 19.77
N GLU A 593 -11.95 -9.95 19.99
CA GLU A 593 -12.87 -9.14 19.22
C GLU A 593 -12.45 -9.07 17.75
N LEU A 594 -13.37 -9.37 16.84
CA LEU A 594 -13.09 -9.38 15.39
C LEU A 594 -12.48 -8.07 14.88
N ALA A 595 -12.95 -6.92 15.39
CA ALA A 595 -12.39 -5.62 15.03
C ALA A 595 -10.93 -5.44 15.47
N ALA A 596 -10.57 -6.00 16.64
CA ALA A 596 -9.21 -5.98 17.15
C ALA A 596 -8.30 -6.91 16.34
N ILE A 597 -8.79 -8.09 15.92
CA ILE A 597 -8.04 -9.03 15.09
C ILE A 597 -7.77 -8.44 13.70
N VAL A 598 -8.77 -7.80 13.08
CA VAL A 598 -8.58 -7.11 11.80
C VAL A 598 -7.57 -5.96 11.92
N GLU A 599 -7.60 -5.21 13.04
CA GLU A 599 -6.60 -4.17 13.30
C GLU A 599 -5.20 -4.76 13.58
N LEU A 600 -5.11 -5.88 14.30
CA LEU A 600 -3.83 -6.55 14.54
C LEU A 600 -3.25 -7.13 13.24
N SER A 601 -4.11 -7.65 12.36
CA SER A 601 -3.77 -8.12 11.01
C SER A 601 -3.12 -7.01 10.19
N TYR A 602 -3.60 -5.77 10.29
CA TYR A 602 -2.96 -4.62 9.63
C TYR A 602 -1.47 -4.50 9.99
N TYR A 603 -1.11 -4.64 11.27
CA TYR A 603 0.29 -4.58 11.72
C TYR A 603 1.08 -5.83 11.31
N SER A 604 0.47 -7.02 11.42
CA SER A 604 1.08 -8.29 11.02
C SER A 604 1.44 -8.31 9.52
N ASN A 605 0.61 -7.70 8.67
CA ASN A 605 0.73 -7.82 7.22
C ASN A 605 2.02 -7.22 6.63
N ALA A 606 2.71 -6.33 7.37
CA ALA A 606 4.01 -5.81 6.96
C ALA A 606 5.10 -6.92 6.91
N VAL A 607 4.97 -7.94 7.76
CA VAL A 607 5.93 -9.05 7.92
C VAL A 607 5.64 -10.19 6.94
N LEU A 608 4.61 -10.11 6.10
CA LEU A 608 4.32 -11.19 5.13
C LEU A 608 5.40 -11.28 4.06
N SER A 609 5.75 -10.15 3.44
CA SER A 609 6.62 -10.08 2.24
C SER A 609 7.94 -10.89 2.29
N PRO A 610 8.67 -11.01 3.42
CA PRO A 610 9.86 -11.84 3.50
C PRO A 610 9.62 -13.35 3.41
N PHE A 611 8.41 -13.83 3.73
CA PHE A 611 8.10 -15.26 3.86
C PHE A 611 7.13 -15.78 2.79
N VAL A 612 6.65 -14.90 1.90
CA VAL A 612 5.55 -15.25 0.97
C VAL A 612 5.95 -16.37 0.01
N LEU A 613 7.19 -16.36 -0.52
CA LEU A 613 7.62 -17.35 -1.51
C LEU A 613 7.73 -18.74 -0.90
N GLU A 614 8.37 -18.85 0.28
CA GLU A 614 8.46 -20.10 1.03
C GLU A 614 7.08 -20.60 1.46
N SER A 615 6.16 -19.68 1.74
CA SER A 615 4.76 -20.01 2.04
C SER A 615 4.02 -20.57 0.84
N VAL A 616 4.24 -20.02 -0.36
CA VAL A 616 3.64 -20.57 -1.59
C VAL A 616 4.15 -21.98 -1.85
N ILE A 617 5.46 -22.21 -1.75
CA ILE A 617 6.05 -23.53 -1.96
C ILE A 617 5.57 -24.51 -0.89
N SER A 618 5.52 -24.09 0.37
CA SER A 618 4.99 -24.93 1.46
C SER A 618 3.55 -25.34 1.21
N CYS A 619 2.69 -24.41 0.77
CA CYS A 619 1.32 -24.71 0.37
C CYS A 619 1.24 -25.68 -0.82
N ALA A 620 2.06 -25.47 -1.86
CA ALA A 620 2.12 -26.38 -3.01
C ALA A 620 2.55 -27.79 -2.59
N VAL A 621 3.59 -27.91 -1.76
CA VAL A 621 4.08 -29.19 -1.22
C VAL A 621 3.01 -29.89 -0.39
N ILE A 622 2.30 -29.19 0.49
CA ILE A 622 1.20 -29.75 1.28
C ILE A 622 0.11 -30.32 0.35
N SER A 623 -0.24 -29.59 -0.71
CA SER A 623 -1.26 -30.02 -1.67
C SER A 623 -0.83 -31.21 -2.51
N CYS A 624 0.41 -31.24 -3.01
CA CYS A 624 0.89 -32.30 -3.90
C CYS A 624 1.24 -33.59 -3.15
N CYS A 625 1.75 -33.47 -1.92
CA CYS A 625 2.17 -34.63 -1.11
C CYS A 625 1.06 -35.15 -0.18
N ASP A 626 -0.13 -34.55 -0.21
CA ASP A 626 -1.30 -34.86 0.65
C ASP A 626 -0.94 -34.91 2.15
N VAL A 627 -0.19 -33.90 2.62
CA VAL A 627 0.32 -33.87 4.00
C VAL A 627 -0.72 -33.31 4.95
N SER A 628 -1.21 -34.15 5.85
CA SER A 628 -2.02 -33.68 6.98
C SER A 628 -1.13 -33.12 8.10
N LEU A 629 -1.22 -31.80 8.34
CA LEU A 629 -0.46 -31.11 9.39
C LEU A 629 -0.96 -31.43 10.82
N ASP A 630 -2.10 -32.11 10.95
CA ASP A 630 -2.79 -32.37 12.22
C ASP A 630 -2.54 -33.79 12.79
N ASN A 631 -1.90 -34.70 12.03
CA ASN A 631 -1.73 -36.10 12.43
C ASN A 631 -0.26 -36.55 12.55
N THR A 632 -0.04 -37.49 13.46
CA THR A 632 1.22 -38.12 13.88
C THR A 632 2.08 -38.67 12.72
N PRO A 633 3.42 -38.76 12.90
CA PRO A 633 4.32 -39.37 11.91
C PRO A 633 3.89 -40.81 11.65
N GLY A 634 3.38 -41.09 10.45
CA GLY A 634 2.98 -42.45 10.07
C GLY A 634 1.95 -42.59 8.95
N HIS A 635 1.28 -41.51 8.50
CA HIS A 635 0.36 -41.60 7.37
C HIS A 635 1.04 -41.16 6.06
N VAL A 636 1.23 -42.16 5.18
CA VAL A 636 1.56 -42.13 3.74
C VAL A 636 1.88 -40.75 3.17
N THR A 637 3.16 -40.43 3.04
CA THR A 637 3.62 -39.32 2.19
C THR A 637 3.60 -39.77 0.74
N CYS A 638 2.68 -39.25 -0.06
CA CYS A 638 2.80 -39.33 -1.51
C CYS A 638 4.04 -38.55 -1.95
N SER A 639 4.84 -39.11 -2.85
CA SER A 639 5.98 -38.41 -3.45
C SER A 639 5.48 -37.63 -4.67
N ALA A 640 5.69 -36.32 -4.69
CA ALA A 640 5.31 -35.47 -5.82
C ALA A 640 6.53 -35.15 -6.68
N THR A 641 6.34 -34.93 -7.97
CA THR A 641 7.44 -34.51 -8.85
C THR A 641 7.79 -33.04 -8.61
N ARG A 642 9.04 -32.67 -8.91
CA ARG A 642 9.48 -31.26 -8.83
C ARG A 642 8.62 -30.34 -9.70
N GLU A 643 8.26 -30.80 -10.90
CA GLU A 643 7.48 -30.04 -11.87
C GLU A 643 6.04 -29.80 -11.39
N GLU A 644 5.39 -30.80 -10.79
CA GLU A 644 4.06 -30.65 -10.21
C GLU A 644 4.04 -29.60 -9.10
N ILE A 645 5.03 -29.62 -8.19
CA ILE A 645 5.13 -28.65 -7.09
C ILE A 645 5.29 -27.24 -7.65
N LEU A 646 6.18 -27.04 -8.63
CA LEU A 646 6.40 -25.74 -9.24
C LEU A 646 5.17 -25.26 -10.03
N ALA A 647 4.48 -26.15 -10.75
CA ALA A 647 3.25 -25.83 -11.45
C ALA A 647 2.15 -25.38 -10.47
N THR A 648 1.93 -26.11 -9.38
CA THR A 648 0.97 -25.72 -8.33
C THR A 648 1.38 -24.42 -7.65
N ALA A 649 2.67 -24.19 -7.39
CA ALA A 649 3.18 -22.93 -6.84
C ALA A 649 2.88 -21.73 -7.77
N VAL A 650 3.05 -21.91 -9.08
CA VAL A 650 2.70 -20.89 -10.08
C VAL A 650 1.18 -20.65 -10.09
N GLU A 651 0.34 -21.69 -10.04
CA GLU A 651 -1.12 -21.55 -9.93
C GLU A 651 -1.52 -20.73 -8.69
N ILE A 652 -0.91 -20.99 -7.53
CA ILE A 652 -1.14 -20.22 -6.29
C ILE A 652 -0.71 -18.76 -6.45
N CYS A 653 0.46 -18.50 -7.04
CA CYS A 653 0.92 -17.14 -7.31
C CYS A 653 -0.02 -16.38 -8.25
N GLN A 654 -0.55 -17.03 -9.28
CA GLN A 654 -1.53 -16.44 -10.20
C GLN A 654 -2.83 -16.08 -9.47
N LEU A 655 -3.30 -16.95 -8.58
CA LEU A 655 -4.50 -16.69 -7.77
C LEU A 655 -4.29 -15.49 -6.81
N LEU A 656 -3.11 -15.40 -6.18
CA LEU A 656 -2.80 -14.37 -5.19
C LEU A 656 -2.12 -13.13 -5.78
N GLN A 657 -2.09 -12.95 -7.11
CA GLN A 657 -1.39 -11.86 -7.80
C GLN A 657 -1.83 -10.44 -7.40
N TYR A 658 -3.07 -10.31 -6.88
CA TYR A 658 -3.61 -9.04 -6.39
C TYR A 658 -3.28 -8.77 -4.92
N GLU A 659 -2.80 -9.77 -4.20
CA GLU A 659 -2.42 -9.68 -2.79
C GLU A 659 -0.94 -9.34 -2.62
N PHE A 660 -0.09 -9.88 -3.50
CA PHE A 660 1.35 -9.76 -3.41
C PHE A 660 1.99 -9.47 -4.76
N ILE A 661 3.06 -8.66 -4.72
CA ILE A 661 4.05 -8.61 -5.79
C ILE A 661 5.16 -9.57 -5.37
N PHE A 662 5.07 -10.83 -5.80
CA PHE A 662 5.99 -11.91 -5.39
C PHE A 662 7.44 -11.63 -5.77
N VAL A 663 7.64 -11.23 -7.02
CA VAL A 663 8.95 -10.98 -7.62
C VAL A 663 8.97 -9.64 -8.33
N SER A 664 10.16 -9.03 -8.39
CA SER A 664 10.42 -7.88 -9.24
C SER A 664 10.18 -8.27 -10.71
N PRO A 665 9.55 -7.41 -11.53
CA PRO A 665 9.21 -7.76 -12.92
C PRO A 665 10.41 -7.89 -13.85
N CYS A 666 11.63 -7.66 -13.36
CA CYS A 666 12.88 -7.95 -14.09
C CYS A 666 13.41 -9.38 -13.87
N LYS A 667 12.74 -10.20 -13.04
CA LYS A 667 13.05 -11.61 -12.81
C LYS A 667 11.89 -12.48 -13.29
N GLN A 668 12.17 -13.70 -13.71
CA GLN A 668 11.15 -14.69 -14.00
C GLN A 668 10.63 -15.31 -12.69
N LEU A 669 9.32 -15.61 -12.63
CA LEU A 669 8.71 -16.12 -11.40
C LEU A 669 9.10 -17.58 -11.18
N GLU A 670 9.12 -18.36 -12.24
CA GLU A 670 9.42 -19.78 -12.27
C GLU A 670 10.84 -20.06 -11.78
N GLU A 671 11.82 -19.28 -12.27
CA GLU A 671 13.22 -19.36 -11.83
C GLU A 671 13.34 -19.08 -10.33
N VAL A 672 12.69 -18.03 -9.83
CA VAL A 672 12.75 -17.69 -8.39
C VAL A 672 12.05 -18.76 -7.54
N LEU A 673 10.93 -19.33 -7.99
CA LEU A 673 10.28 -20.42 -7.27
C LEU A 673 11.15 -21.68 -7.24
N ALA A 674 11.87 -21.97 -8.32
CA ALA A 674 12.83 -23.07 -8.37
C ALA A 674 14.00 -22.84 -7.40
N GLU A 675 14.58 -21.63 -7.38
CA GLU A 675 15.64 -21.23 -6.43
C GLU A 675 15.18 -21.39 -4.97
N GLU A 676 13.95 -21.00 -4.65
CA GLU A 676 13.40 -21.11 -3.29
C GLU A 676 13.09 -22.57 -2.92
N LEU A 677 12.65 -23.40 -3.87
CA LEU A 677 12.48 -24.84 -3.66
C LEU A 677 13.83 -25.51 -3.36
N ASP A 678 14.89 -25.13 -4.10
CA ASP A 678 16.25 -25.62 -3.87
C ASP A 678 16.77 -25.21 -2.50
N GLN A 679 16.49 -23.99 -2.05
CA GLN A 679 16.82 -23.56 -0.69
C GLN A 679 16.10 -24.41 0.37
N MET A 680 14.82 -24.76 0.17
CA MET A 680 14.09 -25.64 1.09
C MET A 680 14.64 -27.07 1.12
N ILE A 681 15.12 -27.58 -0.01
CA ILE A 681 15.82 -28.86 -0.11
C ILE A 681 17.17 -28.79 0.63
N CYS A 682 17.96 -27.71 0.43
CA CYS A 682 19.22 -27.50 1.14
C CYS A 682 19.05 -27.38 2.66
N MET A 683 17.91 -26.87 3.13
CA MET A 683 17.56 -26.84 4.55
C MET A 683 17.05 -28.19 5.09
N GLU A 684 17.00 -29.24 4.26
CA GLU A 684 16.49 -30.59 4.57
C GLU A 684 15.01 -30.62 5.01
N ILE A 685 14.23 -29.59 4.65
CA ILE A 685 12.78 -29.58 4.86
C ILE A 685 12.12 -30.56 3.89
N ILE A 686 12.65 -30.64 2.67
CA ILE A 686 12.21 -31.52 1.59
C ILE A 686 13.37 -32.47 1.25
N GLN A 687 13.08 -33.77 1.22
CA GLN A 687 13.98 -34.82 0.76
C GLN A 687 13.72 -35.11 -0.72
N VAL A 688 14.80 -35.25 -1.50
CA VAL A 688 14.72 -35.64 -2.92
C VAL A 688 15.09 -37.12 -3.04
N LYS A 689 14.27 -37.87 -3.76
CA LYS A 689 14.52 -39.26 -4.17
C LYS A 689 14.59 -39.32 -5.69
N GLU A 690 15.68 -39.86 -6.20
CA GLU A 690 15.88 -40.07 -7.63
C GLU A 690 15.40 -41.46 -8.02
N THR A 691 14.54 -41.53 -9.03
CA THR A 691 13.98 -42.77 -9.57
C THR A 691 14.32 -42.88 -11.06
N LEU A 692 14.79 -44.04 -11.49
CA LEU A 692 15.06 -44.36 -12.90
C LEU A 692 13.73 -44.54 -13.65
N CYS A 693 13.53 -43.84 -14.77
CA CYS A 693 12.37 -44.05 -15.64
C CYS A 693 12.57 -45.30 -16.52
N GLU A 694 12.04 -46.47 -16.11
CA GLU A 694 12.14 -47.72 -16.89
C GLU A 694 11.07 -47.89 -17.99
N ASP A 695 10.13 -46.95 -18.13
CA ASP A 695 8.80 -47.21 -18.74
C ASP A 695 8.59 -46.74 -20.20
N GLN A 696 9.61 -46.31 -20.93
CA GLN A 696 9.43 -45.89 -22.34
C GLN A 696 9.74 -46.94 -23.42
N TYR A 697 10.14 -48.17 -23.06
CA TYR A 697 10.44 -49.21 -24.08
C TYR A 697 9.34 -50.27 -24.18
N SER A 698 8.79 -50.48 -25.38
CA SER A 698 7.87 -51.58 -25.63
C SER A 698 8.57 -52.94 -25.43
N THR A 699 7.82 -53.98 -25.02
CA THR A 699 8.34 -55.35 -24.83
C THR A 699 9.00 -55.93 -26.08
N TYR A 700 8.69 -55.40 -27.26
CA TYR A 700 9.31 -55.76 -28.53
C TYR A 700 10.73 -55.16 -28.66
N GLU A 701 10.92 -53.91 -28.24
CA GLU A 701 12.20 -53.21 -28.27
C GLU A 701 13.16 -53.71 -27.18
N LYS A 702 12.64 -54.10 -26.00
CA LYS A 702 13.43 -54.81 -24.98
C LYS A 702 14.02 -56.12 -25.52
N GLY A 703 13.26 -56.85 -26.34
CA GLY A 703 13.70 -58.09 -26.99
C GLY A 703 14.71 -57.88 -28.13
N TRP A 704 14.64 -56.75 -28.83
CA TRP A 704 15.61 -56.37 -29.86
C TRP A 704 16.93 -55.87 -29.23
N ALA A 705 16.88 -55.02 -28.20
CA ALA A 705 18.04 -54.52 -27.49
C ALA A 705 18.85 -55.63 -26.77
N GLN A 706 18.16 -56.62 -26.17
CA GLN A 706 18.81 -57.80 -25.59
C GLN A 706 19.46 -58.72 -26.62
N ARG A 707 18.93 -58.77 -27.86
CA ARG A 707 19.52 -59.57 -28.95
C ARG A 707 20.67 -58.85 -29.64
N LEU A 708 20.64 -57.52 -29.67
CA LEU A 708 21.76 -56.71 -30.19
C LEU A 708 22.96 -56.73 -29.23
N SER A 709 22.72 -56.58 -27.92
CA SER A 709 23.78 -56.60 -26.89
C SER A 709 24.47 -57.97 -26.78
N ALA A 710 23.77 -59.08 -27.07
CA ALA A 710 24.37 -60.41 -27.10
C ALA A 710 25.28 -60.67 -28.33
N ASN A 711 25.19 -59.83 -29.38
CA ASN A 711 25.86 -60.04 -30.68
C ASN A 711 26.90 -58.98 -31.04
N MET A 712 27.15 -57.96 -30.21
CA MET A 712 28.18 -56.95 -30.44
C MET A 712 29.28 -57.03 -29.39
N GLU A 713 30.28 -57.87 -29.68
CA GLU A 713 31.62 -57.77 -29.11
C GLU A 713 32.40 -56.75 -29.96
N TRP A 714 32.84 -55.65 -29.34
CA TRP A 714 33.74 -54.59 -29.83
C TRP A 714 33.22 -53.63 -30.91
N ARG A 715 32.80 -52.43 -30.46
CA ARG A 715 33.14 -51.16 -31.12
C ARG A 715 33.03 -49.98 -30.14
N ASP A 716 34.11 -49.24 -29.99
CA ASP A 716 34.16 -47.97 -29.26
C ASP A 716 33.48 -46.84 -30.05
N GLU A 717 33.02 -45.85 -29.27
CA GLU A 717 32.62 -44.46 -29.57
C GLU A 717 31.15 -44.16 -29.98
N GLU A 718 30.56 -43.30 -29.13
CA GLU A 718 29.42 -42.39 -29.34
C GLU A 718 28.02 -43.02 -29.40
N ASP A 719 27.42 -43.28 -28.23
CA ASP A 719 25.99 -43.11 -27.93
C ASP A 719 25.85 -43.14 -26.39
N GLU A 720 25.97 -41.99 -25.71
CA GLU A 720 25.49 -41.85 -24.33
C GLU A 720 23.97 -41.87 -24.38
N ASP A 721 23.36 -43.02 -24.10
CA ASP A 721 21.92 -43.09 -23.82
C ASP A 721 21.62 -42.20 -22.60
N ASP A 722 21.01 -41.03 -22.82
CA ASP A 722 20.56 -40.10 -21.79
C ASP A 722 19.54 -40.78 -20.87
N LEU A 723 20.01 -41.40 -19.79
CA LEU A 723 19.16 -41.94 -18.72
C LEU A 723 18.39 -40.79 -18.06
N VAL A 724 17.10 -40.66 -18.34
CA VAL A 724 16.22 -39.65 -17.73
C VAL A 724 15.88 -40.09 -16.29
N PHE A 725 16.46 -39.41 -15.30
CA PHE A 725 16.11 -39.57 -13.88
C PHE A 725 14.94 -38.65 -13.52
N GLN A 726 13.88 -39.20 -12.93
CA GLN A 726 12.79 -38.40 -12.38
C GLN A 726 13.02 -38.15 -10.89
N GLN A 727 13.19 -36.87 -10.54
CA GLN A 727 13.34 -36.41 -9.17
C GLN A 727 11.97 -36.27 -8.51
N THR A 728 11.73 -37.09 -7.49
CA THR A 728 10.54 -37.01 -6.63
C THR A 728 10.90 -36.35 -5.30
N CYS A 729 10.03 -35.47 -4.83
CA CYS A 729 10.18 -34.72 -3.59
C CYS A 729 9.25 -35.30 -2.52
N GLN A 730 9.75 -35.43 -1.30
CA GLN A 730 9.00 -35.90 -0.13
C GLN A 730 9.32 -35.00 1.07
N VAL A 731 8.31 -34.65 1.87
CA VAL A 731 8.52 -33.86 3.09
C VAL A 731 9.26 -34.69 4.15
N ASN A 732 10.25 -34.09 4.81
CA ASN A 732 10.96 -34.70 5.93
C ASN A 732 10.09 -34.69 7.20
N MET A 733 9.28 -35.74 7.37
CA MET A 733 8.38 -35.89 8.53
C MET A 733 9.08 -36.39 9.80
N ASP A 734 10.32 -36.89 9.68
CA ASP A 734 11.09 -37.43 10.81
C ASP A 734 11.60 -36.32 11.75
N ARG A 735 11.71 -35.09 11.22
CA ARG A 735 12.19 -33.90 11.90
C ARG A 735 11.04 -32.98 12.30
N LEU A 736 10.78 -32.88 13.61
CA LEU A 736 9.70 -32.04 14.16
C LEU A 736 9.85 -30.56 13.76
N ASP A 737 11.09 -30.06 13.70
CA ASP A 737 11.39 -28.68 13.35
C ASP A 737 11.06 -28.34 11.89
N CYS A 738 11.18 -29.30 10.97
CA CYS A 738 10.77 -29.15 9.57
C CYS A 738 9.24 -29.02 9.46
N VAL A 739 8.50 -29.84 10.21
CA VAL A 739 7.02 -29.79 10.25
C VAL A 739 6.53 -28.48 10.87
N GLU A 740 7.18 -28.00 11.94
CA GLU A 740 6.85 -26.71 12.55
C GLU A 740 7.10 -25.52 11.61
N LYS A 741 8.20 -25.55 10.84
CA LYS A 741 8.49 -24.54 9.81
C LYS A 741 7.45 -24.58 8.69
N LEU A 742 7.11 -25.76 8.19
CA LEU A 742 6.08 -25.93 7.14
C LEU A 742 4.72 -25.39 7.62
N ARG A 743 4.32 -25.72 8.86
CA ARG A 743 3.11 -25.18 9.49
C ARG A 743 3.17 -23.66 9.63
N PHE A 744 4.30 -23.11 10.05
CA PHE A 744 4.48 -21.66 10.15
C PHE A 744 4.30 -20.97 8.80
N PHE A 745 4.92 -21.48 7.73
CA PHE A 745 4.80 -20.94 6.37
C PHE A 745 3.36 -21.04 5.84
N HIS A 746 2.69 -22.16 6.03
CA HIS A 746 1.27 -22.30 5.67
C HIS A 746 0.39 -21.25 6.38
N GLN A 747 0.58 -21.03 7.68
CA GLN A 747 -0.18 -20.05 8.46
C GLN A 747 -0.01 -18.61 7.96
N VAL A 748 1.10 -18.28 7.28
CA VAL A 748 1.31 -16.97 6.65
C VAL A 748 0.23 -16.69 5.60
N LEU A 749 -0.06 -17.67 4.73
CA LEU A 749 -1.01 -17.56 3.62
C LEU A 749 -2.45 -17.97 3.96
N ALA A 750 -2.65 -18.79 4.99
CA ALA A 750 -3.96 -19.35 5.36
C ALA A 750 -5.13 -18.34 5.36
N PRO A 751 -5.01 -17.11 5.90
CA PRO A 751 -6.13 -16.18 5.89
C PRO A 751 -6.57 -15.73 4.48
N PHE A 752 -5.63 -15.61 3.54
CA PHE A 752 -5.92 -15.22 2.17
C PHE A 752 -6.55 -16.37 1.41
N LEU A 753 -6.00 -17.58 1.57
CA LEU A 753 -6.56 -18.79 0.97
C LEU A 753 -8.01 -19.02 1.43
N GLU A 754 -8.31 -18.79 2.71
CA GLU A 754 -9.68 -18.87 3.21
C GLU A 754 -10.59 -17.76 2.65
N SER A 755 -10.14 -16.51 2.54
CA SER A 755 -10.92 -15.45 1.86
C SER A 755 -11.27 -15.83 0.41
N TYR A 756 -10.31 -16.43 -0.30
CA TYR A 756 -10.48 -16.86 -1.69
C TYR A 756 -11.41 -18.06 -1.79
N TYR A 757 -11.30 -19.03 -0.88
CA TYR A 757 -12.22 -20.18 -0.77
C TYR A 757 -13.67 -19.72 -0.59
N VAL A 758 -13.92 -18.82 0.38
CA VAL A 758 -15.27 -18.29 0.63
C VAL A 758 -15.83 -17.58 -0.60
N THR A 759 -14.99 -16.83 -1.30
CA THR A 759 -15.38 -16.14 -2.54
C THR A 759 -15.72 -17.15 -3.64
N ALA A 760 -14.92 -18.19 -3.85
CA ALA A 760 -15.16 -19.24 -4.83
C ALA A 760 -16.47 -20.00 -4.56
N CYS A 761 -16.72 -20.40 -3.30
CA CYS A 761 -17.98 -21.05 -2.91
C CYS A 761 -19.20 -20.15 -3.17
N GLN A 762 -19.08 -18.85 -2.94
CA GLN A 762 -20.17 -17.89 -3.20
C GLN A 762 -20.38 -17.63 -4.68
N ILE A 763 -19.35 -17.66 -5.51
CA ILE A 763 -19.50 -17.65 -6.98
C ILE A 763 -20.28 -18.89 -7.42
N HIS A 764 -19.91 -20.08 -6.92
CA HIS A 764 -20.57 -21.33 -7.28
C HIS A 764 -22.05 -21.39 -6.87
N ARG A 765 -22.37 -20.90 -5.66
CA ARG A 765 -23.74 -20.97 -5.08
C ARG A 765 -24.64 -19.78 -5.40
N GLY A 766 -24.06 -18.60 -5.61
CA GLY A 766 -24.78 -17.33 -5.59
C GLY A 766 -24.88 -16.65 -6.95
N LEU A 767 -24.00 -16.96 -7.90
CA LEU A 767 -23.93 -16.27 -9.19
C LEU A 767 -24.62 -17.07 -10.29
N HIS A 768 -25.95 -17.19 -10.20
CA HIS A 768 -26.75 -17.84 -11.26
C HIS A 768 -27.29 -16.86 -12.31
N SER A 769 -27.24 -15.56 -12.01
CA SER A 769 -27.67 -14.47 -12.87
C SER A 769 -26.77 -13.26 -12.69
N GLN A 770 -26.93 -12.26 -13.55
CA GLN A 770 -26.28 -10.96 -13.41
C GLN A 770 -26.65 -10.30 -12.07
N LEU A 771 -25.64 -9.90 -11.28
CA LEU A 771 -25.81 -9.21 -10.00
C LEU A 771 -24.98 -7.92 -9.96
N LEU A 772 -25.38 -6.99 -9.09
CA LEU A 772 -24.57 -5.79 -8.83
C LEU A 772 -23.32 -6.17 -8.02
N GLU A 773 -22.12 -5.71 -8.44
CA GLU A 773 -20.83 -6.01 -7.79
C GLU A 773 -20.86 -5.70 -6.29
N SER A 774 -21.48 -4.58 -5.90
CA SER A 774 -21.57 -4.20 -4.49
C SER A 774 -22.44 -5.12 -3.66
N ASP A 775 -23.53 -5.62 -4.23
CA ASP A 775 -24.48 -6.48 -3.53
C ASP A 775 -23.91 -7.89 -3.42
N PHE A 776 -23.28 -8.38 -4.48
CA PHE A 776 -22.58 -9.66 -4.47
C PHE A 776 -21.41 -9.66 -3.47
N LEU A 777 -20.59 -8.60 -3.45
CA LEU A 777 -19.53 -8.45 -2.47
C LEU A 777 -20.07 -8.34 -1.03
N HIS A 778 -21.22 -7.71 -0.84
CA HIS A 778 -21.87 -7.67 0.48
C HIS A 778 -22.28 -9.06 0.95
N ASN A 779 -22.84 -9.89 0.06
CA ASN A 779 -23.21 -11.28 0.35
C ASN A 779 -21.99 -12.15 0.71
N ILE A 780 -20.91 -12.03 -0.06
CA ILE A 780 -19.64 -12.73 0.25
C ILE A 780 -19.15 -12.35 1.65
N HIS A 781 -19.21 -11.06 1.99
CA HIS A 781 -18.75 -10.59 3.28
C HIS A 781 -19.64 -11.05 4.44
N ILE A 782 -20.96 -11.14 4.25
CA ILE A 782 -21.89 -11.73 5.23
C ILE A 782 -21.52 -13.19 5.48
N GLU A 783 -21.29 -13.97 4.42
CA GLU A 783 -20.91 -15.37 4.57
C GLU A 783 -19.56 -15.53 5.28
N ALA A 784 -18.55 -14.74 4.93
CA ALA A 784 -17.25 -14.77 5.59
C ALA A 784 -17.39 -14.53 7.10
N LYS A 785 -18.20 -13.53 7.50
CA LYS A 785 -18.49 -13.26 8.91
C LYS A 785 -19.22 -14.41 9.59
N LYS A 786 -20.22 -14.98 8.92
CA LYS A 786 -20.99 -16.11 9.43
C LYS A 786 -20.07 -17.30 9.75
N ARG A 787 -19.16 -17.64 8.84
CA ARG A 787 -18.17 -18.71 9.04
C ARG A 787 -17.27 -18.47 10.24
N VAL A 788 -16.85 -17.22 10.47
CA VAL A 788 -16.07 -16.86 11.66
C VAL A 788 -16.90 -17.02 12.94
N TYR A 789 -18.13 -16.51 12.98
CA TYR A 789 -18.99 -16.64 14.18
C TYR A 789 -19.40 -18.08 14.48
N GLU A 790 -19.50 -18.92 13.45
CA GLU A 790 -19.80 -20.36 13.57
C GLU A 790 -18.54 -21.20 13.86
N ASN A 791 -17.36 -20.58 13.99
CA ASN A 791 -16.05 -21.24 14.16
C ASN A 791 -15.71 -22.24 13.03
N LEU A 792 -16.22 -22.00 11.83
CA LEU A 792 -15.90 -22.78 10.62
C LEU A 792 -14.64 -22.26 9.90
N ALA A 793 -14.20 -21.04 10.23
CA ALA A 793 -13.02 -20.43 9.66
C ALA A 793 -11.77 -20.77 10.49
N SER A 794 -10.73 -21.23 9.80
CA SER A 794 -9.40 -21.46 10.38
C SER A 794 -8.74 -20.14 10.81
N SER A 795 -8.98 -19.10 10.02
CA SER A 795 -8.42 -17.76 10.21
C SER A 795 -9.52 -16.70 10.23
N GLU A 796 -9.71 -16.06 11.39
CA GLU A 796 -10.70 -14.99 11.58
C GLU A 796 -10.44 -13.76 10.69
N GLU A 797 -9.20 -13.57 10.23
CA GLU A 797 -8.80 -12.48 9.33
C GLU A 797 -9.36 -12.63 7.90
N SER A 798 -9.93 -13.79 7.57
CA SER A 798 -10.53 -14.06 6.25
C SER A 798 -11.70 -13.12 5.90
N VAL A 799 -12.25 -12.39 6.87
CA VAL A 799 -13.32 -11.40 6.67
C VAL A 799 -12.85 -10.08 6.06
N VAL A 800 -11.53 -9.88 5.92
CA VAL A 800 -10.96 -8.61 5.42
C VAL A 800 -11.49 -8.32 4.01
N LEU A 801 -12.26 -7.24 3.87
CA LEU A 801 -12.94 -6.87 2.64
C LEU A 801 -12.00 -6.66 1.44
N ASP A 802 -10.79 -6.15 1.67
CA ASP A 802 -9.82 -5.97 0.59
C ASP A 802 -9.38 -7.31 -0.03
N SER A 803 -9.20 -8.36 0.78
CA SER A 803 -8.84 -9.70 0.29
C SER A 803 -9.99 -10.31 -0.51
N LEU A 804 -11.24 -10.17 -0.04
CA LEU A 804 -12.44 -10.61 -0.78
C LEU A 804 -12.59 -9.91 -2.14
N LYS A 805 -12.28 -8.60 -2.20
CA LYS A 805 -12.28 -7.85 -3.47
C LYS A 805 -11.15 -8.30 -4.40
N ASN A 806 -9.98 -8.61 -3.86
CA ASN A 806 -8.85 -9.10 -4.64
C ASN A 806 -9.12 -10.50 -5.20
N ALA A 807 -9.79 -11.36 -4.43
CA ALA A 807 -10.30 -12.65 -4.90
C ALA A 807 -11.23 -12.50 -6.11
N LEU A 808 -12.23 -11.60 -6.05
CA LEU A 808 -13.12 -11.34 -7.19
C LEU A 808 -12.36 -10.88 -8.44
N LYS A 809 -11.38 -9.98 -8.30
CA LYS A 809 -10.56 -9.56 -9.44
C LYS A 809 -9.75 -10.73 -10.01
N SER A 810 -9.17 -11.57 -9.15
CA SER A 810 -8.42 -12.73 -9.60
C SER A 810 -9.31 -13.71 -10.37
N PHE A 811 -10.51 -14.02 -9.87
CA PHE A 811 -11.45 -14.87 -10.58
C PHE A 811 -11.94 -14.25 -11.90
N SER A 812 -11.95 -12.92 -12.00
CA SER A 812 -12.26 -12.24 -13.26
C SER A 812 -11.12 -12.38 -14.28
N ASP A 813 -9.87 -12.23 -13.85
CA ASP A 813 -8.71 -12.43 -14.73
C ASP A 813 -8.56 -13.90 -15.18
N LEU A 814 -8.91 -14.84 -14.30
CA LEU A 814 -8.97 -16.27 -14.61
C LEU A 814 -10.14 -16.66 -15.54
N LYS A 815 -10.95 -15.67 -15.99
CA LYS A 815 -12.10 -15.87 -16.87
C LYS A 815 -13.19 -16.77 -16.28
N ILE A 816 -13.37 -16.72 -14.97
CA ILE A 816 -14.47 -17.41 -14.27
C ILE A 816 -15.68 -16.48 -14.13
N ILE A 817 -15.44 -15.19 -13.89
CA ILE A 817 -16.49 -14.17 -13.80
C ILE A 817 -16.19 -12.98 -14.72
N ASP A 818 -17.23 -12.37 -15.27
CA ASP A 818 -17.12 -11.11 -15.99
C ASP A 818 -17.57 -9.95 -15.12
N ILE A 819 -16.76 -8.89 -15.09
CA ILE A 819 -17.09 -7.64 -14.41
C ILE A 819 -17.17 -6.53 -15.46
N TYR A 820 -18.37 -6.01 -15.69
CA TYR A 820 -18.63 -4.98 -16.70
C TYR A 820 -19.50 -3.85 -16.15
N CYS A 821 -19.52 -2.74 -16.88
CA CYS A 821 -20.27 -1.54 -16.49
C CYS A 821 -21.52 -1.38 -17.35
N VAL A 822 -22.69 -1.31 -16.72
CA VAL A 822 -23.95 -0.89 -17.36
C VAL A 822 -24.28 0.52 -16.84
N GLY A 823 -24.02 1.53 -17.66
CA GLY A 823 -24.10 2.93 -17.23
C GLY A 823 -23.08 3.25 -16.13
N ASN A 824 -23.58 3.57 -14.93
CA ASN A 824 -22.75 3.84 -13.74
C ASN A 824 -22.68 2.65 -12.75
N LEU A 825 -23.36 1.54 -13.06
CA LEU A 825 -23.43 0.36 -12.21
C LEU A 825 -22.42 -0.68 -12.72
N ARG A 826 -21.71 -1.32 -11.78
CA ARG A 826 -20.81 -2.45 -12.09
C ARG A 826 -21.53 -3.74 -11.79
N MET A 827 -21.62 -4.59 -12.80
CA MET A 827 -22.34 -5.86 -12.77
C MET A 827 -21.34 -7.00 -12.81
N VAL A 828 -21.70 -8.12 -12.20
CA VAL A 828 -20.92 -9.35 -12.14
C VAL A 828 -21.80 -10.50 -12.66
N GLU A 829 -21.26 -11.32 -13.54
CA GLU A 829 -21.90 -12.54 -14.03
C GLU A 829 -20.86 -13.66 -14.22
N LEU A 830 -21.32 -14.91 -14.33
CA LEU A 830 -20.45 -16.02 -14.72
C LEU A 830 -20.07 -15.86 -16.18
N HIS A 831 -18.82 -16.19 -16.51
CA HIS A 831 -18.36 -16.17 -17.90
C HIS A 831 -19.09 -17.23 -18.73
N ASP A 832 -19.42 -16.93 -19.98
CA ASP A 832 -20.31 -17.73 -20.86
C ASP A 832 -19.69 -19.02 -21.44
N HIS A 833 -18.64 -19.58 -20.82
CA HIS A 833 -17.96 -20.78 -21.30
C HIS A 833 -18.40 -22.07 -20.58
N PHE A 834 -18.54 -23.17 -21.33
CA PHE A 834 -19.01 -24.47 -20.83
C PHE A 834 -18.13 -25.04 -19.70
N GLU A 835 -16.82 -24.78 -19.73
CA GLU A 835 -15.81 -25.31 -18.79
C GLU A 835 -15.67 -24.50 -17.49
N VAL A 836 -16.40 -23.39 -17.32
CA VAL A 836 -16.24 -22.49 -16.17
C VAL A 836 -16.59 -23.18 -14.85
N LYS A 837 -17.59 -24.06 -14.85
CA LYS A 837 -18.01 -24.79 -13.64
C LYS A 837 -16.96 -25.79 -13.19
N GLU A 838 -16.36 -26.53 -14.11
CA GLU A 838 -15.30 -27.50 -13.82
C GLU A 838 -14.05 -26.79 -13.31
N LYS A 839 -13.66 -25.69 -13.98
CA LYS A 839 -12.54 -24.85 -13.55
C LYS A 839 -12.75 -24.28 -12.15
N LEU A 840 -13.96 -23.79 -11.84
CA LEU A 840 -14.29 -23.27 -10.51
C LEU A 840 -14.26 -24.36 -9.44
N ILE A 841 -14.76 -25.57 -9.74
CA ILE A 841 -14.72 -26.70 -8.82
C ILE A 841 -13.27 -27.10 -8.53
N LYS A 842 -12.39 -27.19 -9.55
CA LYS A 842 -10.95 -27.43 -9.38
C LYS A 842 -10.33 -26.44 -8.39
N TYR A 843 -10.64 -25.13 -8.52
CA TYR A 843 -10.14 -24.12 -7.58
C TYR A 843 -10.73 -24.25 -6.17
N ILE A 844 -11.99 -24.67 -6.04
CA ILE A 844 -12.61 -24.91 -4.73
C ILE A 844 -11.92 -26.07 -4.03
N GLU A 845 -11.67 -27.18 -4.73
CA GLU A 845 -10.97 -28.36 -4.20
C GLU A 845 -9.54 -28.01 -3.79
N LEU A 846 -8.79 -27.33 -4.67
CA LEU A 846 -7.44 -26.84 -4.36
C LEU A 846 -7.45 -25.95 -3.11
N LEU A 847 -8.34 -24.96 -3.05
CA LEU A 847 -8.43 -24.04 -1.91
C LEU A 847 -8.93 -24.73 -0.63
N GLU A 848 -9.70 -25.80 -0.75
CA GLU A 848 -10.16 -26.60 0.39
C GLU A 848 -9.03 -27.37 1.04
N VAL A 849 -8.14 -27.97 0.24
CA VAL A 849 -6.91 -28.61 0.70
C VAL A 849 -5.97 -27.56 1.30
N LEU A 850 -5.76 -26.44 0.61
CA LEU A 850 -4.80 -25.42 1.01
C LEU A 850 -5.21 -24.62 2.27
N LYS A 851 -6.50 -24.55 2.62
CA LYS A 851 -6.96 -23.85 3.83
C LYS A 851 -6.92 -24.74 5.09
N GLY A 852 -6.97 -26.06 4.92
CA GLY A 852 -6.81 -27.03 6.00
C GLY A 852 -5.37 -27.05 6.47
#